data_AF-A0A8D1BH00-F1
#
_entry.id   AF-A0A8D1BH00-F1
#
_cell.length_a   1.000
_cell.length_b   1.000
_cell.length_c   1.000
_cell.angle_alpha   90.00
_cell.angle_beta   90.00
_cell.angle_gamma   90.00
#
_symmetry.space_group_name_H-M   'P 1'
#
loop_
_entity.id
_entity.type
_entity.pdbx_description
1 polymer ?
#
loop_
_entity_poly.entity_id
_entity_poly.type
_entity_poly.pdbx_seq_one_letter_code
_entity_poly.pdbx_strand_id
1 'polypeptide(L)'
;MTFGSTLVTNPKGGFLACGPLYAYRCGHLHYTTGICSDVSPTFQVLNSIAPVQECSTQLDIVIVLDGSNSIYPWESVTAFLNDLLKRMDIGPKQTQVGIVQYGENVTHEFNLNKYSSTEEVLVAANEIVQRGGRQTMTALGIDTARKEAFTEARGARRGVKKVMVIVTDGESHDNHRLNKVIQDCEDESIQRFSIAILGSYNRGNLSTEKFVEEIKSIASEPTEKHFFNVSDELALVTIVEALGERIFALEATADQSAASFEMEMSQMGFSAHYSQDWVMLGAVGAYDWNGTVVMQKANQIKIPPNKTFNVESTKKNELLASYLGYTVNSATVPEDVIYIAGQPRYNHTGQVVIYRMENGGIRILQALRGEQIGSYFGSVLTTVDIDKDSNTDILLVGAPMFMGTEKEEQGKVYVYALNQTRFEYQMSLEPIKQTCCSSLKHNSCTKENKNEPCGARFGTAIAAVKDLNLDGFNDVVIGAPLEDDHGGAVYIYHGSGKTLKEEYAQRIPSGGDGETLKFFGQSIHGEMDLNGDGLTDVTIGGLGGAALFWSRDVAVVKVTMNFEPNKVNIQKKNCHMEGKETVCINATVCFDVKLKSKEDMVYEADMQYRVTLDSLRQISRSFFSGTQERKIQRNITVRESECTKHSFYMLDKHDFRDSVRITVDFNLTDPENGPVLDDSLPNSVHEYIPFAKDCGNKEKCISDLALNVSTTAEGLLIVRSHNDKFNVSLTVKNKKDSAYNTRTIVNYSPNLIFSGIEAIQKDSCESNHNITCKVGYPFLRKGEVVTFKILFQFNTSYLMENVVIHLSATSDSEEPLEALFDNEVNISVPVKYEAGLQFYSSASEYHISIAANETVPEVISSTEDIGNEINVFYLIRKSGQFPMPKLKLSISFPNMTSDGFPVLYLSGWSSSDNAHCRPSSLQDPFGINSGNKMTISKDLKRGTMQDCRTCKFATIMCNLIPSDMNQVNVSLILWKPTFIKVHFSTLNLTIRAELESENTSLVLSAGNQKRELAIQVSKDGLPGRVPLWVILLSAFAGLLLLMLLILVLWKIGFFKRPLKKKMEK
;
A
#
# COMPACT_ATOMS: atom_id res chain seq x y z
N MET A 1 -33.06 7.41 3.21
CA MET A 1 -32.48 7.48 4.57
C MET A 1 -31.50 6.34 4.84
N THR A 2 -31.82 5.07 4.51
CA THR A 2 -31.01 3.89 4.88
C THR A 2 -30.61 3.92 6.37
N PHE A 3 -31.60 4.13 7.23
CA PHE A 3 -31.37 4.25 8.67
C PHE A 3 -30.96 2.88 9.24
N GLY A 4 -29.90 2.87 10.06
CA GLY A 4 -29.31 1.64 10.58
C GLY A 4 -28.19 1.06 9.72
N SER A 5 -27.76 1.76 8.64
CA SER A 5 -26.54 1.41 7.91
C SER A 5 -25.28 1.54 8.78
N THR A 6 -25.33 2.39 9.81
CA THR A 6 -24.23 2.59 10.76
C THR A 6 -24.82 2.52 12.16
N LEU A 7 -24.29 1.59 12.96
CA LEU A 7 -24.67 1.33 14.33
C LEU A 7 -23.41 1.30 15.20
N VAL A 8 -23.46 2.00 16.34
CA VAL A 8 -22.35 2.03 17.29
C VAL A 8 -22.90 1.99 18.71
N THR A 9 -22.37 1.10 19.53
CA THR A 9 -22.73 1.00 20.95
C THR A 9 -22.37 2.29 21.68
N ASN A 10 -23.29 2.81 22.49
CA ASN A 10 -23.01 3.96 23.35
C ASN A 10 -22.39 3.44 24.67
N PRO A 11 -21.16 3.84 25.03
CA PRO A 11 -20.52 3.40 26.28
C PRO A 11 -21.31 3.76 27.55
N LYS A 12 -22.22 4.74 27.48
CA LYS A 12 -23.11 5.16 28.57
C LYS A 12 -24.45 4.41 28.58
N GLY A 13 -24.66 3.47 27.66
CA GLY A 13 -25.87 2.69 27.48
C GLY A 13 -26.70 3.13 26.27
N GLY A 14 -27.23 2.16 25.52
CA GLY A 14 -27.95 2.40 24.27
C GLY A 14 -27.03 2.30 23.05
N PHE A 15 -27.43 2.91 21.94
CA PHE A 15 -26.65 2.92 20.70
C PHE A 15 -26.97 4.14 19.83
N LEU A 16 -26.03 4.51 18.97
CA LEU A 16 -26.21 5.52 17.94
C LEU A 16 -26.58 4.83 16.63
N ALA A 17 -27.65 5.29 15.99
CA ALA A 17 -28.06 4.83 14.65
C ALA A 17 -28.03 5.98 13.65
N CYS A 18 -27.34 5.78 12.53
CA CYS A 18 -27.26 6.77 11.46
C CYS A 18 -27.89 6.28 10.15
N GLY A 19 -28.41 7.23 9.39
CA GLY A 19 -28.91 7.09 8.04
C GLY A 19 -28.22 8.08 7.11
N PRO A 20 -27.14 7.67 6.40
CA PRO A 20 -26.29 8.57 5.62
C PRO A 20 -26.89 8.99 4.27
N LEU A 21 -28.11 8.54 3.93
CA LEU A 21 -28.82 8.92 2.70
C LEU A 21 -30.12 9.66 3.03
N TYR A 22 -30.04 10.61 3.97
CA TYR A 22 -31.15 11.51 4.29
C TYR A 22 -31.26 12.55 3.17
N ALA A 23 -32.24 12.35 2.28
CA ALA A 23 -32.45 13.20 1.13
C ALA A 23 -33.37 14.38 1.48
N TYR A 24 -32.98 15.58 1.05
CA TYR A 24 -33.82 16.77 1.07
C TYR A 24 -33.78 17.48 -0.28
N ARG A 25 -34.86 18.19 -0.60
CA ARG A 25 -34.99 18.89 -1.87
C ARG A 25 -34.72 20.39 -1.67
N CYS A 26 -33.92 20.95 -2.57
CA CYS A 26 -33.51 22.34 -2.56
C CYS A 26 -33.65 22.88 -3.99
N GLY A 27 -34.71 23.65 -4.27
CA GLY A 27 -35.07 23.99 -5.64
C GLY A 27 -35.40 22.76 -6.49
N HIS A 28 -34.71 22.59 -7.62
CA HIS A 28 -34.80 21.40 -8.49
C HIS A 28 -33.81 20.28 -8.11
N LEU A 29 -32.84 20.56 -7.26
CA LEU A 29 -31.78 19.62 -6.89
C LEU A 29 -32.17 18.78 -5.66
N HIS A 30 -31.73 17.53 -5.68
CA HIS A 30 -31.89 16.58 -4.58
C HIS A 30 -30.54 16.37 -3.91
N TYR A 31 -30.42 16.77 -2.66
CA TYR A 31 -29.21 16.61 -1.87
C TYR A 31 -29.34 15.47 -0.89
N THR A 32 -28.26 14.73 -0.68
CA THR A 32 -28.19 13.62 0.28
C THR A 32 -27.17 13.93 1.36
N THR A 33 -27.68 14.38 2.51
CA THR A 33 -26.90 14.48 3.74
C THR A 33 -27.10 13.21 4.58
N GLY A 34 -26.85 13.25 5.88
CA GLY A 34 -27.22 12.18 6.78
C GLY A 34 -27.82 12.67 8.09
N ILE A 35 -28.47 11.72 8.78
CA ILE A 35 -29.07 11.93 10.10
C ILE A 35 -28.59 10.84 11.05
N CYS A 36 -28.16 11.22 12.25
CA CYS A 36 -27.79 10.30 13.33
C CYS A 36 -28.70 10.53 14.53
N SER A 37 -29.13 9.48 15.20
CA SER A 37 -29.97 9.56 16.40
C SER A 37 -29.44 8.67 17.51
N ASP A 38 -29.32 9.22 18.71
CA ASP A 38 -28.96 8.47 19.92
C ASP A 38 -30.22 7.77 20.45
N VAL A 39 -30.10 6.48 20.74
CA VAL A 39 -31.21 5.61 21.11
C VAL A 39 -30.90 4.96 22.45
N SER A 40 -31.83 5.11 23.39
CA SER A 40 -31.73 4.52 24.73
C SER A 40 -31.77 2.97 24.71
N PRO A 41 -31.34 2.29 25.78
CA PRO A 41 -31.50 0.83 25.93
C PRO A 41 -32.95 0.33 25.77
N THR A 42 -33.94 1.20 26.00
CA THR A 42 -35.36 0.92 25.81
C THR A 42 -35.90 1.28 24.42
N PHE A 43 -35.01 1.49 23.44
CA PHE A 43 -35.34 1.84 22.05
C PHE A 43 -36.11 3.16 21.88
N GLN A 44 -35.94 4.12 22.80
CA GLN A 44 -36.47 5.48 22.65
C GLN A 44 -35.40 6.41 22.08
N VAL A 45 -35.77 7.21 21.07
CA VAL A 45 -34.91 8.23 20.46
C VAL A 45 -34.75 9.39 21.44
N LEU A 46 -33.49 9.72 21.78
CA LEU A 46 -33.15 10.76 22.74
C LEU A 46 -32.87 12.10 22.05
N ASN A 47 -32.04 12.09 21.01
CA ASN A 47 -31.69 13.25 20.21
C ASN A 47 -31.39 12.84 18.76
N SER A 48 -31.39 13.82 17.85
CA SER A 48 -31.00 13.62 16.45
C SER A 48 -30.13 14.77 15.96
N ILE A 49 -29.15 14.47 15.13
CA ILE A 49 -28.24 15.44 14.50
C ILE A 49 -28.32 15.30 12.98
N ALA A 50 -28.52 16.42 12.28
CA ALA A 50 -28.43 16.52 10.83
C ALA A 50 -27.90 17.91 10.43
N PRO A 51 -26.92 18.02 9.51
CA PRO A 51 -26.37 19.30 9.06
C PRO A 51 -27.18 19.82 7.85
N VAL A 52 -28.48 20.01 8.02
CA VAL A 52 -29.37 20.54 6.95
C VAL A 52 -29.38 22.06 7.02
N GLN A 53 -29.02 22.73 5.93
CA GLN A 53 -29.14 24.18 5.77
C GLN A 53 -30.47 24.54 5.09
N GLU A 54 -31.12 25.64 5.50
CA GLU A 54 -32.32 26.17 4.83
C GLU A 54 -31.95 26.75 3.45
N CYS A 55 -32.66 26.32 2.39
CA CYS A 55 -32.39 26.71 1.01
C CYS A 55 -33.01 28.06 0.61
N SER A 56 -32.29 28.86 -0.20
CA SER A 56 -32.81 30.11 -0.79
C SER A 56 -33.16 29.90 -2.26
N THR A 57 -34.44 29.73 -2.57
CA THR A 57 -34.95 29.46 -3.94
C THR A 57 -35.12 30.71 -4.82
N GLN A 58 -34.35 31.78 -4.58
CA GLN A 58 -34.50 33.06 -5.28
C GLN A 58 -33.21 33.41 -6.04
N LEU A 59 -33.32 33.54 -7.37
CA LEU A 59 -32.26 34.03 -8.26
C LEU A 59 -32.78 35.14 -9.18
N ASP A 60 -31.93 36.12 -9.48
CA ASP A 60 -32.19 37.13 -10.52
C ASP A 60 -31.23 36.88 -11.69
N ILE A 61 -31.77 36.46 -12.83
CA ILE A 61 -30.99 36.03 -14.00
C ILE A 61 -31.18 37.02 -15.16
N VAL A 62 -30.08 37.56 -15.70
CA VAL A 62 -30.11 38.39 -16.91
C VAL A 62 -29.34 37.70 -18.03
N ILE A 63 -30.01 37.38 -19.12
CA ILE A 63 -29.40 36.75 -20.30
C ILE A 63 -29.02 37.85 -21.30
N VAL A 64 -27.73 37.93 -21.64
CA VAL A 64 -27.12 38.92 -22.53
C VAL A 64 -26.78 38.24 -23.85
N LEU A 65 -27.61 38.48 -24.87
CA LEU A 65 -27.56 37.82 -26.16
C LEU A 65 -26.91 38.70 -27.23
N ASP A 66 -25.90 38.17 -27.91
CA ASP A 66 -25.36 38.76 -29.13
C ASP A 66 -26.37 38.61 -30.26
N GLY A 67 -26.88 39.73 -30.75
CA GLY A 67 -27.80 39.83 -31.88
C GLY A 67 -27.15 40.39 -33.15
N SER A 68 -25.81 40.41 -33.22
CA SER A 68 -25.06 40.87 -34.40
C SER A 68 -25.25 39.94 -35.61
N ASN A 69 -24.84 40.40 -36.79
CA ASN A 69 -25.03 39.65 -38.05
C ASN A 69 -24.15 38.39 -38.19
N SER A 70 -23.16 38.18 -37.31
CA SER A 70 -22.31 36.98 -37.33
C SER A 70 -23.06 35.73 -36.88
N ILE A 71 -24.00 35.89 -35.94
CA ILE A 71 -24.87 34.82 -35.44
C ILE A 71 -25.80 34.36 -36.56
N TYR A 72 -25.59 33.15 -37.07
CA TYR A 72 -26.47 32.57 -38.08
C TYR A 72 -26.46 31.04 -38.03
N PRO A 73 -27.63 30.36 -37.94
CA PRO A 73 -28.99 30.91 -37.95
C PRO A 73 -29.49 31.36 -36.55
N TRP A 74 -30.22 32.48 -36.48
CA TRP A 74 -30.80 33.02 -35.22
C TRP A 74 -31.74 32.07 -34.49
N GLU A 75 -32.48 31.23 -35.23
CA GLU A 75 -33.42 30.25 -34.69
C GLU A 75 -32.79 29.32 -33.64
N SER A 76 -31.48 29.06 -33.74
CA SER A 76 -30.75 28.22 -32.79
C SER A 76 -30.57 28.90 -31.42
N VAL A 77 -30.38 30.23 -31.40
CA VAL A 77 -30.30 31.02 -30.16
C VAL A 77 -31.66 31.08 -29.48
N THR A 78 -32.75 31.25 -30.26
CA THR A 78 -34.12 31.20 -29.74
C THR A 78 -34.47 29.80 -29.20
N ALA A 79 -34.03 28.72 -29.85
CA ALA A 79 -34.22 27.36 -29.37
C ALA A 79 -33.48 27.10 -28.04
N PHE A 80 -32.20 27.49 -27.96
CA PHE A 80 -31.41 27.44 -26.74
C PHE A 80 -32.08 28.19 -25.58
N LEU A 81 -32.53 29.42 -25.84
CA LEU A 81 -33.19 30.26 -24.85
C LEU A 81 -34.47 29.59 -24.32
N ASN A 82 -35.31 29.07 -25.21
CA ASN A 82 -36.53 28.37 -24.82
C ASN A 82 -36.24 27.12 -23.97
N ASP A 83 -35.27 26.30 -24.36
CA ASP A 83 -34.96 25.07 -23.65
C ASP A 83 -34.31 25.33 -22.28
N LEU A 84 -33.55 26.42 -22.15
CA LEU A 84 -33.03 26.90 -20.87
C LEU A 84 -34.16 27.41 -19.96
N LEU A 85 -35.03 28.28 -20.48
CA LEU A 85 -36.14 28.87 -19.73
C LEU A 85 -37.18 27.85 -19.26
N LYS A 86 -37.46 26.81 -20.05
CA LYS A 86 -38.36 25.70 -19.67
C LYS A 86 -37.92 24.96 -18.41
N ARG A 87 -36.62 25.00 -18.08
CA ARG A 87 -36.05 24.34 -16.90
C ARG A 87 -36.10 25.23 -15.64
N MET A 88 -36.50 26.50 -15.77
CA MET A 88 -36.53 27.47 -14.66
C MET A 88 -37.95 27.62 -14.10
N ASP A 89 -38.08 27.57 -12.77
CA ASP A 89 -39.30 27.95 -12.05
C ASP A 89 -39.36 29.49 -11.92
N ILE A 90 -39.99 30.15 -12.90
CA ILE A 90 -40.05 31.61 -12.97
C ILE A 90 -41.27 32.13 -12.21
N GLY A 91 -41.05 33.03 -11.25
CA GLY A 91 -42.13 33.67 -10.51
C GLY A 91 -41.65 34.72 -9.51
N PRO A 92 -42.57 35.56 -8.99
CA PRO A 92 -42.22 36.71 -8.13
C PRO A 92 -41.57 36.31 -6.78
N LYS A 93 -41.80 35.07 -6.33
CA LYS A 93 -41.19 34.49 -5.11
C LYS A 93 -40.10 33.46 -5.40
N GLN A 94 -39.82 33.19 -6.68
CA GLN A 94 -38.86 32.19 -7.16
C GLN A 94 -37.78 32.90 -8.00
N THR A 95 -37.41 32.36 -9.16
CA THR A 95 -36.43 32.96 -10.08
C THR A 95 -37.09 34.04 -10.95
N GLN A 96 -36.38 35.14 -11.19
CA GLN A 96 -36.79 36.21 -12.11
C GLN A 96 -35.80 36.30 -13.26
N VAL A 97 -36.30 36.48 -14.49
CA VAL A 97 -35.46 36.48 -15.70
C VAL A 97 -35.67 37.73 -16.53
N GLY A 98 -34.58 38.37 -16.95
CA GLY A 98 -34.55 39.48 -17.89
C GLY A 98 -33.66 39.16 -19.09
N ILE A 99 -33.95 39.77 -20.24
CA ILE A 99 -33.19 39.54 -21.48
C ILE A 99 -32.72 40.87 -22.07
N VAL A 100 -31.43 40.95 -22.35
CA VAL A 100 -30.75 42.06 -23.00
C VAL A 100 -30.12 41.55 -24.30
N GLN A 101 -30.43 42.20 -25.42
CA GLN A 101 -29.82 41.88 -26.71
C GLN A 101 -28.87 43.01 -27.13
N TYR A 102 -27.69 42.68 -27.66
CA TYR A 102 -26.70 43.67 -28.08
C TYR A 102 -26.14 43.39 -29.48
N GLY A 103 -25.60 44.42 -30.11
CA GLY A 103 -24.89 44.35 -31.40
C GLY A 103 -24.08 45.62 -31.56
N GLU A 104 -24.51 46.51 -32.46
CA GLU A 104 -24.01 47.91 -32.50
C GLU A 104 -24.63 48.78 -31.39
N ASN A 105 -25.87 48.48 -30.99
CA ASN A 105 -26.59 49.09 -29.87
C ASN A 105 -27.12 48.00 -28.91
N VAL A 106 -27.49 48.39 -27.68
CA VAL A 106 -28.06 47.48 -26.67
C VAL A 106 -29.55 47.75 -26.48
N THR A 107 -30.37 46.71 -26.42
CA THR A 107 -31.82 46.78 -26.20
C THR A 107 -32.23 45.80 -25.10
N HIS A 108 -33.17 46.21 -24.25
CA HIS A 108 -33.80 45.30 -23.29
C HIS A 108 -35.06 44.71 -23.93
N GLU A 109 -35.08 43.40 -24.15
CA GLU A 109 -36.25 42.71 -24.69
C GLU A 109 -37.35 42.62 -23.61
N PHE A 110 -36.97 42.32 -22.36
CA PHE A 110 -37.82 42.50 -21.18
C PHE A 110 -37.02 42.49 -19.86
N ASN A 111 -37.62 43.07 -18.82
CA ASN A 111 -37.04 43.24 -17.48
C ASN A 111 -37.38 42.07 -16.53
N LEU A 112 -36.64 41.94 -15.41
CA LEU A 112 -36.79 40.86 -14.42
C LEU A 112 -38.21 40.76 -13.83
N ASN A 113 -38.90 41.89 -13.63
CA ASN A 113 -40.23 41.95 -13.05
C ASN A 113 -41.38 41.99 -14.08
N LYS A 114 -41.09 41.76 -15.37
CA LYS A 114 -42.09 41.93 -16.43
C LYS A 114 -43.13 40.81 -16.46
N TYR A 115 -42.70 39.57 -16.25
CA TYR A 115 -43.52 38.36 -16.35
C TYR A 115 -43.53 37.61 -15.01
N SER A 116 -44.58 36.81 -14.79
CA SER A 116 -44.84 36.17 -13.50
C SER A 116 -44.91 34.64 -13.54
N SER A 117 -44.84 34.04 -14.74
CA SER A 117 -44.76 32.59 -14.93
C SER A 117 -43.79 32.21 -16.06
N THR A 118 -43.32 30.96 -16.04
CA THR A 118 -42.43 30.40 -17.08
C THR A 118 -43.09 30.42 -18.45
N GLU A 119 -44.39 30.14 -18.55
CA GLU A 119 -45.14 30.13 -19.81
C GLU A 119 -45.18 31.51 -20.47
N GLU A 120 -45.37 32.58 -19.68
CA GLU A 120 -45.38 33.96 -20.19
C GLU A 120 -44.02 34.36 -20.76
N VAL A 121 -42.93 33.97 -20.09
CA VAL A 121 -41.56 34.25 -20.54
C VAL A 121 -41.24 33.46 -21.82
N LEU A 122 -41.69 32.20 -21.92
CA LEU A 122 -41.49 31.40 -23.14
C LEU A 122 -42.20 31.98 -24.36
N VAL A 123 -43.42 32.51 -24.18
CA VAL A 123 -44.13 33.21 -25.27
C VAL A 123 -43.34 34.45 -25.70
N ALA A 124 -42.88 35.27 -24.74
CA ALA A 124 -42.11 36.47 -25.02
C ALA A 124 -40.75 36.17 -25.67
N ALA A 125 -40.05 35.12 -25.24
CA ALA A 125 -38.77 34.70 -25.78
C ALA A 125 -38.85 34.27 -27.25
N ASN A 126 -39.97 33.67 -27.68
CA ASN A 126 -40.20 33.27 -29.06
C ASN A 126 -40.41 34.45 -30.03
N GLU A 127 -40.78 35.63 -29.52
CA GLU A 127 -40.99 36.84 -30.33
C GLU A 127 -39.69 37.64 -30.54
N ILE A 128 -38.58 37.25 -29.91
CA ILE A 128 -37.30 37.95 -30.02
C ILE A 128 -36.68 37.73 -31.40
N VAL A 129 -36.51 38.82 -32.14
CA VAL A 129 -35.91 38.83 -33.48
C VAL A 129 -34.45 39.32 -33.44
N GLN A 130 -33.61 38.78 -34.33
CA GLN A 130 -32.24 39.26 -34.51
C GLN A 130 -32.24 40.73 -34.94
N ARG A 131 -31.48 41.58 -34.23
CA ARG A 131 -31.40 43.02 -34.54
C ARG A 131 -30.40 43.32 -35.65
N GLY A 132 -29.38 42.47 -35.81
CA GLY A 132 -28.29 42.66 -36.75
C GLY A 132 -27.35 43.79 -36.31
N GLY A 133 -26.42 44.14 -37.18
CA GLY A 133 -25.42 45.20 -36.94
C GLY A 133 -24.10 44.88 -37.61
N ARG A 134 -23.23 45.89 -37.74
CA ARG A 134 -21.88 45.71 -38.32
C ARG A 134 -20.79 45.48 -37.28
N GLN A 135 -21.12 45.61 -36.00
CA GLN A 135 -20.18 45.52 -34.88
C GLN A 135 -20.79 44.68 -33.76
N THR A 136 -19.91 44.12 -32.93
CA THR A 136 -20.24 43.31 -31.75
C THR A 136 -19.68 44.01 -30.51
N MET A 137 -20.53 44.78 -29.81
CA MET A 137 -20.13 45.60 -28.66
C MET A 137 -20.37 44.87 -27.33
N THR A 138 -19.65 43.77 -27.11
CA THR A 138 -19.81 42.88 -25.93
C THR A 138 -19.60 43.59 -24.60
N ALA A 139 -18.58 44.46 -24.47
CA ALA A 139 -18.33 45.14 -23.21
C ALA A 139 -19.46 46.13 -22.87
N LEU A 140 -20.02 46.81 -23.88
CA LEU A 140 -21.21 47.64 -23.73
C LEU A 140 -22.46 46.83 -23.32
N GLY A 141 -22.67 45.64 -23.91
CA GLY A 141 -23.77 44.75 -23.54
C GLY A 141 -23.74 44.34 -22.07
N ILE A 142 -22.57 43.89 -21.59
CA ILE A 142 -22.35 43.48 -20.20
C ILE A 142 -22.52 44.68 -19.24
N ASP A 143 -21.93 45.84 -19.57
CA ASP A 143 -22.01 47.03 -18.73
C ASP A 143 -23.45 47.56 -18.62
N THR A 144 -24.23 47.46 -19.69
CA THR A 144 -25.66 47.84 -19.71
C THR A 144 -26.50 46.88 -18.87
N ALA A 145 -26.25 45.56 -18.97
CA ALA A 145 -26.92 44.58 -18.13
C ALA A 145 -26.63 44.82 -16.63
N ARG A 146 -25.37 45.09 -16.28
CA ARG A 146 -24.98 45.49 -14.91
C ARG A 146 -25.68 46.76 -14.44
N LYS A 147 -25.54 47.87 -15.18
CA LYS A 147 -26.02 49.20 -14.74
C LYS A 147 -27.52 49.38 -14.80
N GLU A 148 -28.20 48.67 -15.70
CA GLU A 148 -29.63 48.88 -15.95
C GLU A 148 -30.47 47.67 -15.59
N ALA A 149 -30.13 46.46 -16.05
CA ALA A 149 -31.00 45.29 -15.87
C ALA A 149 -31.03 44.82 -14.41
N PHE A 150 -29.89 44.84 -13.70
CA PHE A 150 -29.80 44.48 -12.28
C PHE A 150 -30.20 45.59 -11.29
N THR A 151 -31.09 46.50 -11.71
CA THR A 151 -31.60 47.58 -10.86
C THR A 151 -32.97 47.23 -10.27
N GLU A 152 -33.26 47.75 -9.06
CA GLU A 152 -34.57 47.59 -8.42
C GLU A 152 -35.71 48.13 -9.29
N ALA A 153 -35.47 49.22 -10.02
CA ALA A 153 -36.43 49.80 -10.96
C ALA A 153 -36.84 48.83 -12.07
N ARG A 154 -35.96 47.87 -12.41
CA ARG A 154 -36.20 46.83 -13.43
C ARG A 154 -36.41 45.44 -12.83
N GLY A 155 -36.65 45.36 -11.53
CA GLY A 155 -37.10 44.13 -10.86
C GLY A 155 -36.04 43.40 -10.04
N ALA A 156 -34.77 43.82 -10.05
CA ALA A 156 -33.75 43.17 -9.24
C ALA A 156 -34.03 43.31 -7.73
N ARG A 157 -33.85 42.22 -6.98
CA ARG A 157 -34.22 42.11 -5.57
C ARG A 157 -32.98 42.25 -4.68
N ARG A 158 -33.12 42.96 -3.56
CA ARG A 158 -32.03 43.14 -2.59
C ARG A 158 -31.70 41.82 -1.90
N GLY A 159 -30.41 41.48 -1.83
CA GLY A 159 -29.92 40.28 -1.17
C GLY A 159 -30.15 38.97 -1.94
N VAL A 160 -30.72 39.04 -3.15
CA VAL A 160 -30.87 37.91 -4.06
C VAL A 160 -29.63 37.81 -4.96
N LYS A 161 -29.16 36.59 -5.24
CA LYS A 161 -27.99 36.37 -6.10
C LYS A 161 -28.28 36.81 -7.53
N LYS A 162 -27.34 37.55 -8.12
CA LYS A 162 -27.40 38.07 -9.49
C LYS A 162 -26.58 37.18 -10.42
N VAL A 163 -27.20 36.67 -11.48
CA VAL A 163 -26.56 35.77 -12.46
C VAL A 163 -26.69 36.33 -13.86
N MET A 164 -25.59 36.49 -14.57
CA MET A 164 -25.53 36.95 -15.95
C MET A 164 -25.11 35.80 -16.87
N VAL A 165 -25.86 35.55 -17.93
CA VAL A 165 -25.53 34.53 -18.96
C VAL A 165 -25.23 35.25 -20.27
N ILE A 166 -23.98 35.24 -20.71
CA ILE A 166 -23.49 35.93 -21.90
C ILE A 166 -23.33 34.93 -23.05
N VAL A 167 -23.92 35.22 -24.21
CA VAL A 167 -23.89 34.35 -25.40
C VAL A 167 -23.39 35.15 -26.60
N THR A 168 -22.29 34.72 -27.22
CA THR A 168 -21.65 35.47 -28.34
C THR A 168 -20.84 34.57 -29.28
N ASP A 169 -20.70 34.97 -30.55
CA ASP A 169 -19.96 34.24 -31.59
C ASP A 169 -18.81 35.03 -32.24
N GLY A 170 -18.51 36.23 -31.74
CA GLY A 170 -17.54 37.14 -32.35
C GLY A 170 -16.71 37.92 -31.34
N GLU A 171 -15.46 38.22 -31.71
CA GLU A 171 -14.59 39.12 -30.95
C GLU A 171 -15.23 40.50 -30.75
N SER A 172 -15.14 40.99 -29.51
CA SER A 172 -15.66 42.29 -29.12
C SER A 172 -14.90 43.42 -29.82
N HIS A 173 -15.64 44.30 -30.47
CA HIS A 173 -15.09 45.53 -31.06
C HIS A 173 -14.74 46.59 -30.02
N ASP A 174 -15.15 46.38 -28.76
CA ASP A 174 -14.88 47.21 -27.60
C ASP A 174 -14.10 46.50 -26.48
N ASN A 175 -13.33 45.45 -26.84
CA ASN A 175 -12.55 44.61 -25.91
C ASN A 175 -11.64 45.42 -24.96
N HIS A 176 -11.10 46.57 -25.39
CA HIS A 176 -10.30 47.46 -24.54
C HIS A 176 -11.02 47.94 -23.25
N ARG A 177 -12.36 47.84 -23.18
CA ARG A 177 -13.18 48.16 -22.00
C ARG A 177 -13.50 46.95 -21.13
N LEU A 178 -13.35 45.74 -21.66
CA LEU A 178 -13.86 44.51 -21.07
C LEU A 178 -13.29 44.28 -19.67
N ASN A 179 -11.97 44.37 -19.50
CA ASN A 179 -11.30 44.21 -18.19
C ASN A 179 -11.92 45.08 -17.08
N LYS A 180 -12.23 46.35 -17.38
CA LYS A 180 -12.84 47.25 -16.41
C LYS A 180 -14.28 46.84 -16.09
N VAL A 181 -15.06 46.47 -17.12
CA VAL A 181 -16.45 46.06 -16.96
C VAL A 181 -16.55 44.77 -16.15
N ILE A 182 -15.66 43.80 -16.39
CA ILE A 182 -15.61 42.55 -15.62
C ILE A 182 -15.24 42.83 -14.17
N GLN A 183 -14.26 43.70 -13.91
CA GLN A 183 -13.91 44.10 -12.54
C GLN A 183 -15.10 44.77 -11.82
N ASP A 184 -15.81 45.68 -12.49
CA ASP A 184 -17.02 46.30 -11.94
C ASP A 184 -18.12 45.26 -11.64
N CYS A 185 -18.24 44.20 -12.44
CA CYS A 185 -19.18 43.10 -12.17
C CYS A 185 -18.77 42.26 -10.95
N GLU A 186 -17.47 42.06 -10.71
CA GLU A 186 -16.98 41.37 -9.50
C GLU A 186 -17.21 42.19 -8.24
N ASP A 187 -16.96 43.50 -8.30
CA ASP A 187 -17.21 44.42 -7.18
C ASP A 187 -18.71 44.43 -6.78
N GLU A 188 -19.61 44.18 -7.74
CA GLU A 188 -21.06 44.06 -7.52
C GLU A 188 -21.54 42.63 -7.26
N SER A 189 -20.63 41.65 -7.15
CA SER A 189 -20.93 40.24 -6.90
C SER A 189 -21.91 39.62 -7.91
N ILE A 190 -21.73 39.93 -9.20
CA ILE A 190 -22.53 39.36 -10.29
C ILE A 190 -21.83 38.12 -10.84
N GLN A 191 -22.47 36.95 -10.71
CA GLN A 191 -21.97 35.70 -11.25
C GLN A 191 -22.15 35.66 -12.77
N ARG A 192 -21.09 35.38 -13.54
CA ARG A 192 -21.13 35.45 -15.01
C ARG A 192 -20.81 34.11 -15.64
N PHE A 193 -21.74 33.60 -16.45
CA PHE A 193 -21.54 32.46 -17.34
C PHE A 193 -21.33 32.97 -18.76
N SER A 194 -20.25 32.57 -19.43
CA SER A 194 -19.98 32.98 -20.81
C SER A 194 -19.97 31.78 -21.76
N ILE A 195 -20.63 31.96 -22.91
CA ILE A 195 -20.83 30.95 -23.93
C ILE A 195 -20.25 31.45 -25.25
N ALA A 196 -19.19 30.81 -25.72
CA ALA A 196 -18.55 31.07 -27.00
C ALA A 196 -19.12 30.15 -28.09
N ILE A 197 -19.59 30.73 -29.19
CA ILE A 197 -20.11 30.01 -30.36
C ILE A 197 -19.09 30.10 -31.50
N LEU A 198 -18.56 28.96 -31.96
CA LEU A 198 -17.51 28.92 -32.98
C LEU A 198 -18.04 28.80 -34.42
N GLY A 199 -19.35 28.87 -34.62
CA GLY A 199 -20.00 28.64 -35.92
C GLY A 199 -19.43 29.52 -37.04
N SER A 200 -19.33 30.83 -36.80
CA SER A 200 -18.77 31.81 -37.76
C SER A 200 -17.29 31.53 -38.08
N TYR A 201 -16.48 31.20 -37.08
CA TYR A 201 -15.05 30.91 -37.23
C TYR A 201 -14.80 29.60 -37.98
N ASN A 202 -15.57 28.55 -37.68
CA ASN A 202 -15.49 27.25 -38.35
C ASN A 202 -15.91 27.35 -39.82
N ARG A 203 -16.98 28.10 -40.12
CA ARG A 203 -17.42 28.37 -41.50
C ARG A 203 -16.38 29.19 -42.29
N GLY A 204 -15.66 30.09 -41.61
CA GLY A 204 -14.62 30.93 -42.19
C GLY A 204 -13.21 30.30 -42.23
N ASN A 205 -13.01 29.13 -41.62
CA ASN A 205 -11.70 28.49 -41.42
C ASN A 205 -10.67 29.42 -40.73
N LEU A 206 -11.13 30.17 -39.72
CA LEU A 206 -10.39 31.18 -38.96
C LEU A 206 -9.82 30.61 -37.65
N SER A 207 -8.75 31.22 -37.11
CA SER A 207 -8.22 30.84 -35.79
C SER A 207 -9.17 31.26 -34.67
N THR A 208 -9.43 30.34 -33.75
CA THR A 208 -10.37 30.50 -32.62
C THR A 208 -9.69 30.88 -31.30
N GLU A 209 -8.35 30.86 -31.25
CA GLU A 209 -7.58 30.98 -30.00
C GLU A 209 -7.83 32.32 -29.28
N LYS A 210 -7.79 33.43 -30.02
CA LYS A 210 -7.97 34.78 -29.44
C LYS A 210 -9.39 35.01 -28.94
N PHE A 211 -10.38 34.60 -29.72
CA PHE A 211 -11.80 34.71 -29.36
C PHE A 211 -12.12 33.89 -28.11
N VAL A 212 -11.68 32.63 -28.06
CA VAL A 212 -11.93 31.75 -26.92
C VAL A 212 -11.30 32.30 -25.64
N GLU A 213 -10.08 32.82 -25.69
CA GLU A 213 -9.44 33.46 -24.53
C GLU A 213 -10.17 34.74 -24.09
N GLU A 214 -10.67 35.55 -25.03
CA GLU A 214 -11.50 36.72 -24.70
C GLU A 214 -12.77 36.30 -23.94
N ILE A 215 -13.55 35.34 -24.45
CA ILE A 215 -14.81 34.94 -23.82
C ILE A 215 -14.57 34.20 -22.49
N LYS A 216 -13.48 33.44 -22.37
CA LYS A 216 -13.06 32.86 -21.08
C LYS A 216 -12.82 33.94 -20.03
N SER A 217 -12.20 35.07 -20.40
CA SER A 217 -11.91 36.17 -19.46
C SER A 217 -13.17 36.88 -18.91
N ILE A 218 -14.33 36.67 -19.54
CA ILE A 218 -15.62 37.23 -19.11
C ILE A 218 -16.25 36.40 -17.97
N ALA A 219 -16.02 35.09 -17.97
CA ALA A 219 -16.58 34.15 -17.01
C ALA A 219 -16.07 34.45 -15.58
N SER A 220 -16.90 34.15 -14.57
CA SER A 220 -16.48 34.19 -13.17
C SER A 220 -15.55 33.02 -12.81
N GLU A 221 -14.72 33.20 -11.78
CA GLU A 221 -13.88 32.11 -11.27
C GLU A 221 -14.70 31.09 -10.44
N PRO A 222 -14.36 29.79 -10.49
CA PRO A 222 -13.38 29.19 -11.38
C PRO A 222 -13.90 29.09 -12.83
N THR A 223 -13.06 29.49 -13.79
CA THR A 223 -13.44 29.63 -15.21
C THR A 223 -13.93 28.33 -15.86
N GLU A 224 -13.39 27.16 -15.52
CA GLU A 224 -13.82 25.86 -16.05
C GLU A 224 -15.29 25.52 -15.72
N LYS A 225 -15.86 26.16 -14.70
CA LYS A 225 -17.27 26.00 -14.30
C LYS A 225 -18.20 27.05 -14.92
N HIS A 226 -17.67 28.17 -15.39
CA HIS A 226 -18.49 29.29 -15.87
C HIS A 226 -18.35 29.57 -17.37
N PHE A 227 -17.36 28.98 -18.03
CA PHE A 227 -17.14 29.09 -19.46
C PHE A 227 -17.65 27.85 -20.21
N PHE A 228 -18.36 28.07 -21.32
CA PHE A 228 -18.80 27.04 -22.26
C PHE A 228 -18.32 27.39 -23.67
N ASN A 229 -17.80 26.40 -24.37
CA ASN A 229 -17.37 26.52 -25.76
C ASN A 229 -18.19 25.57 -26.63
N VAL A 230 -18.80 26.10 -27.68
CA VAL A 230 -19.74 25.39 -28.54
C VAL A 230 -19.27 25.46 -29.99
N SER A 231 -19.32 24.33 -30.70
CA SER A 231 -18.81 24.23 -32.08
C SER A 231 -19.55 25.09 -33.08
N ASP A 232 -20.87 25.25 -32.92
CA ASP A 232 -21.74 26.05 -33.77
C ASP A 232 -23.05 26.42 -33.03
N GLU A 233 -23.91 27.19 -33.67
CA GLU A 233 -25.17 27.66 -33.09
C GLU A 233 -26.11 26.48 -32.76
N LEU A 234 -26.13 25.42 -33.57
CA LEU A 234 -27.00 24.26 -33.37
C LEU A 234 -26.61 23.46 -32.11
N ALA A 235 -25.33 23.43 -31.77
CA ALA A 235 -24.82 22.75 -30.58
C ALA A 235 -25.15 23.48 -29.27
N LEU A 236 -25.72 24.70 -29.30
CA LEU A 236 -26.14 25.41 -28.07
C LEU A 236 -27.15 24.61 -27.24
N VAL A 237 -28.06 23.88 -27.88
CA VAL A 237 -29.07 23.06 -27.18
C VAL A 237 -28.40 21.95 -26.34
N THR A 238 -27.20 21.50 -26.72
CA THR A 238 -26.48 20.43 -26.01
C THR A 238 -25.94 20.87 -24.64
N ILE A 239 -25.71 22.17 -24.44
CA ILE A 239 -25.15 22.69 -23.18
C ILE A 239 -26.24 23.14 -22.19
N VAL A 240 -27.51 23.19 -22.59
CA VAL A 240 -28.63 23.67 -21.76
C VAL A 240 -28.73 22.92 -20.43
N GLU A 241 -28.55 21.60 -20.46
CA GLU A 241 -28.60 20.78 -19.25
C GLU A 241 -27.45 21.12 -18.31
N ALA A 242 -26.21 21.10 -18.81
CA ALA A 242 -25.03 21.41 -18.01
C ALA A 242 -25.05 22.86 -17.47
N LEU A 243 -25.50 23.83 -18.27
CA LEU A 243 -25.63 25.21 -17.85
C LEU A 243 -26.73 25.39 -16.80
N GLY A 244 -27.89 24.78 -17.01
CA GLY A 244 -29.01 24.82 -16.05
C GLY A 244 -28.60 24.28 -14.68
N GLU A 245 -28.00 23.09 -14.64
CA GLU A 245 -27.52 22.48 -13.38
C GLU A 245 -26.52 23.37 -12.63
N ARG A 246 -25.59 24.03 -13.34
CA ARG A 246 -24.62 24.95 -12.72
C ARG A 246 -25.28 26.24 -12.21
N ILE A 247 -26.29 26.76 -12.91
CA ILE A 247 -27.05 27.92 -12.43
C ILE A 247 -27.87 27.55 -11.19
N PHE A 248 -28.57 26.41 -11.20
CA PHE A 248 -29.43 25.99 -10.08
C PHE A 248 -28.65 25.59 -8.83
N ALA A 249 -27.41 25.13 -8.97
CA ALA A 249 -26.53 24.88 -7.83
C ALA A 249 -26.29 26.15 -6.98
N LEU A 250 -26.43 27.35 -7.54
CA LEU A 250 -26.34 28.62 -6.78
C LEU A 250 -27.49 28.84 -5.78
N GLU A 251 -28.63 28.13 -5.92
CA GLU A 251 -29.76 28.19 -4.98
C GLU A 251 -29.46 27.48 -3.64
N ALA A 252 -28.50 26.56 -3.64
CA ALA A 252 -28.18 25.69 -2.52
C ALA A 252 -26.92 26.10 -1.75
N THR A 253 -25.98 26.79 -2.39
CA THR A 253 -24.71 27.17 -1.79
C THR A 253 -24.76 28.55 -1.14
N ALA A 254 -24.04 28.77 -0.03
CA ALA A 254 -23.85 30.12 0.53
C ALA A 254 -22.78 30.93 -0.25
N ASP A 255 -21.83 30.24 -0.89
CA ASP A 255 -20.70 30.83 -1.60
C ASP A 255 -20.98 31.14 -3.09
N GLN A 256 -20.15 32.01 -3.66
CA GLN A 256 -20.21 32.50 -5.04
C GLN A 256 -19.75 31.45 -6.08
N SER A 257 -19.18 30.32 -5.66
CA SER A 257 -18.73 29.25 -6.57
C SER A 257 -19.86 28.26 -6.88
N ALA A 258 -20.44 28.38 -8.07
CA ALA A 258 -21.62 27.64 -8.53
C ALA A 258 -21.53 26.10 -8.63
N ALA A 259 -20.47 25.41 -8.16
CA ALA A 259 -20.41 23.95 -8.36
C ALA A 259 -19.44 23.17 -7.44
N SER A 260 -19.23 23.57 -6.19
CA SER A 260 -18.56 22.69 -5.19
C SER A 260 -19.52 22.41 -4.05
N PHE A 261 -19.78 21.13 -3.75
CA PHE A 261 -20.59 20.74 -2.60
C PHE A 261 -19.74 20.91 -1.33
N GLU A 262 -20.22 21.67 -0.35
CA GLU A 262 -19.60 21.73 0.96
C GLU A 262 -20.11 20.58 1.83
N MET A 263 -21.35 20.69 2.33
CA MET A 263 -21.95 19.73 3.26
C MET A 263 -23.29 19.18 2.80
N GLU A 264 -23.81 19.68 1.67
CA GLU A 264 -25.11 19.33 1.09
C GLU A 264 -25.16 17.84 0.75
N MET A 265 -24.06 17.31 0.20
CA MET A 265 -23.88 15.90 -0.13
C MET A 265 -23.08 15.15 0.94
N SER A 266 -22.96 15.67 2.17
CA SER A 266 -22.00 15.17 3.17
C SER A 266 -22.15 13.69 3.54
N GLN A 267 -23.36 13.13 3.44
CA GLN A 267 -23.67 11.78 3.92
C GLN A 267 -23.19 11.53 5.36
N MET A 268 -23.35 12.53 6.23
CA MET A 268 -22.88 12.47 7.63
C MET A 268 -23.42 11.23 8.36
N GLY A 269 -22.56 10.57 9.12
CA GLY A 269 -22.90 9.32 9.79
C GLY A 269 -22.75 8.10 8.89
N PHE A 270 -22.00 8.22 7.79
CA PHE A 270 -21.58 7.07 6.99
C PHE A 270 -20.79 6.08 7.84
N SER A 271 -19.91 6.61 8.69
CA SER A 271 -19.31 5.88 9.80
C SER A 271 -19.50 6.68 11.09
N ALA A 272 -19.42 6.00 12.22
CA ALA A 272 -19.48 6.65 13.52
C ALA A 272 -18.59 5.93 14.53
N HIS A 273 -18.12 6.64 15.54
CA HIS A 273 -17.34 6.07 16.64
C HIS A 273 -17.48 6.90 17.92
N TYR A 274 -17.66 6.24 19.06
CA TYR A 274 -17.62 6.87 20.37
C TYR A 274 -16.18 6.89 20.89
N SER A 275 -15.62 8.09 21.02
CA SER A 275 -14.43 8.35 21.81
C SER A 275 -14.83 8.81 23.22
N GLN A 276 -13.91 8.78 24.20
CA GLN A 276 -14.19 9.17 25.59
C GLN A 276 -14.90 10.54 25.70
N ASP A 277 -14.51 11.49 24.85
CA ASP A 277 -14.97 12.87 24.91
C ASP A 277 -15.81 13.33 23.70
N TRP A 278 -15.77 12.61 22.58
CA TRP A 278 -16.32 13.02 21.31
C TRP A 278 -17.03 11.88 20.59
N VAL A 279 -18.13 12.19 19.92
CA VAL A 279 -18.72 11.34 18.89
C VAL A 279 -18.16 11.78 17.55
N MET A 280 -17.50 10.86 16.86
CA MET A 280 -16.97 11.07 15.52
C MET A 280 -18.02 10.60 14.52
N LEU A 281 -18.36 11.44 13.54
CA LEU A 281 -19.29 11.11 12.46
C LEU A 281 -18.60 11.33 11.12
N GLY A 282 -18.40 10.26 10.37
CA GLY A 282 -17.84 10.31 9.02
C GLY A 282 -18.79 10.98 8.03
N ALA A 283 -18.28 11.93 7.25
CA ALA A 283 -19.02 12.68 6.25
C ALA A 283 -18.30 12.57 4.90
N VAL A 284 -18.50 11.43 4.22
CA VAL A 284 -17.72 11.04 3.03
C VAL A 284 -17.96 11.92 1.81
N GLY A 285 -19.15 12.47 1.65
CA GLY A 285 -19.52 13.27 0.47
C GLY A 285 -19.28 14.77 0.65
N ALA A 286 -18.71 15.19 1.78
CA ALA A 286 -18.37 16.58 2.01
C ALA A 286 -17.23 17.04 1.10
N TYR A 287 -17.23 18.31 0.70
CA TYR A 287 -16.18 18.95 -0.10
C TYR A 287 -15.87 18.18 -1.39
N ASP A 288 -16.89 18.01 -2.24
CA ASP A 288 -16.78 17.25 -3.50
C ASP A 288 -16.22 15.82 -3.28
N TRP A 289 -16.77 15.12 -2.29
CA TRP A 289 -16.37 13.77 -1.88
C TRP A 289 -14.93 13.63 -1.37
N ASN A 290 -14.23 14.72 -1.08
CA ASN A 290 -12.97 14.63 -0.33
C ASN A 290 -13.19 14.07 1.06
N GLY A 291 -14.33 14.41 1.65
CA GLY A 291 -14.82 13.92 2.93
C GLY A 291 -14.24 14.68 4.12
N THR A 292 -14.90 14.53 5.26
CA THR A 292 -14.46 15.10 6.54
C THR A 292 -14.99 14.25 7.70
N VAL A 293 -14.61 14.62 8.93
CA VAL A 293 -15.14 14.01 10.16
C VAL A 293 -15.80 15.09 10.99
N VAL A 294 -17.11 14.97 11.18
CA VAL A 294 -17.89 15.85 12.05
C VAL A 294 -17.68 15.38 13.49
N MET A 295 -17.17 16.28 14.34
CA MET A 295 -16.88 16.00 15.73
C MET A 295 -17.98 16.62 16.61
N GLN A 296 -18.66 15.80 17.40
CA GLN A 296 -19.72 16.24 18.30
C GLN A 296 -19.37 15.98 19.77
N LYS A 297 -19.56 17.00 20.61
CA LYS A 297 -19.47 16.90 22.08
C LYS A 297 -20.67 17.61 22.70
N ALA A 298 -21.60 16.85 23.27
CA ALA A 298 -22.89 17.38 23.75
C ALA A 298 -23.61 18.21 22.66
N ASN A 299 -23.82 19.51 22.89
CA ASN A 299 -24.45 20.44 21.93
C ASN A 299 -23.43 21.18 21.04
N GLN A 300 -22.13 20.92 21.20
CA GLN A 300 -21.09 21.52 20.37
C GLN A 300 -20.81 20.61 19.17
N ILE A 301 -20.96 21.17 17.97
CA ILE A 301 -20.62 20.52 16.70
C ILE A 301 -19.43 21.26 16.10
N LYS A 302 -18.43 20.51 15.65
CA LYS A 302 -17.26 21.05 14.97
C LYS A 302 -17.06 20.33 13.65
N ILE A 303 -17.08 21.10 12.56
CA ILE A 303 -16.90 20.60 11.19
C ILE A 303 -15.55 21.14 10.69
N PRO A 304 -14.53 20.28 10.49
CA PRO A 304 -13.26 20.70 9.93
C PRO A 304 -13.40 21.16 8.47
N PRO A 305 -12.80 22.31 8.08
CA PRO A 305 -12.83 22.76 6.68
C PRO A 305 -11.99 21.86 5.75
N ASN A 306 -12.29 21.89 4.45
CA ASN A 306 -11.68 21.04 3.40
C ASN A 306 -10.13 20.92 3.51
N LYS A 307 -9.43 22.03 3.77
CA LYS A 307 -7.96 22.06 3.79
C LYS A 307 -7.32 21.41 5.03
N THR A 308 -8.12 21.03 6.03
CA THR A 308 -7.60 20.57 7.34
C THR A 308 -6.82 19.26 7.26
N PHE A 309 -7.29 18.34 6.43
CA PHE A 309 -6.68 17.01 6.29
C PHE A 309 -5.68 16.92 5.12
N ASN A 310 -5.34 18.06 4.51
CA ASN A 310 -4.36 18.11 3.43
C ASN A 310 -2.94 18.02 4.01
N VAL A 311 -2.27 16.90 3.76
CA VAL A 311 -0.85 16.73 4.11
C VAL A 311 0.00 17.57 3.14
N GLU A 312 0.86 18.46 3.66
CA GLU A 312 1.62 19.45 2.86
C GLU A 312 2.43 18.89 1.68
N SER A 313 2.69 17.58 1.64
CA SER A 313 3.47 16.90 0.60
C SER A 313 2.69 16.58 -0.71
N THR A 314 1.38 16.85 -0.80
CA THR A 314 0.55 16.51 -1.98
C THR A 314 0.11 17.67 -2.87
N LYS A 315 0.76 18.85 -2.80
CA LYS A 315 0.43 20.02 -3.65
C LYS A 315 0.43 19.79 -5.18
N LYS A 316 0.84 18.62 -5.68
CA LYS A 316 0.86 18.30 -7.12
C LYS A 316 -0.42 17.65 -7.65
N ASN A 317 -1.25 17.02 -6.80
CA ASN A 317 -2.48 16.36 -7.24
C ASN A 317 -3.65 16.86 -6.37
N GLU A 318 -4.66 17.45 -7.00
CA GLU A 318 -5.91 17.77 -6.30
C GLU A 318 -6.51 16.48 -5.72
N LEU A 319 -6.85 16.52 -4.44
CA LEU A 319 -7.69 15.50 -3.82
C LEU A 319 -9.06 15.63 -4.48
N LEU A 320 -9.42 14.63 -5.28
CA LEU A 320 -10.77 14.49 -5.82
C LEU A 320 -11.31 13.16 -5.33
N ALA A 321 -12.42 13.20 -4.59
CA ALA A 321 -13.18 12.04 -4.15
C ALA A 321 -12.40 11.00 -3.31
N SER A 322 -11.64 11.44 -2.30
CA SER A 322 -10.86 10.57 -1.41
C SER A 322 -11.70 9.76 -0.40
N TYR A 323 -12.92 10.21 -0.09
CA TYR A 323 -13.85 9.60 0.88
C TYR A 323 -13.31 9.57 2.31
N LEU A 324 -12.71 10.67 2.78
CA LEU A 324 -12.31 10.77 4.18
C LEU A 324 -13.51 10.66 5.12
N GLY A 325 -13.34 9.87 6.18
CA GLY A 325 -14.44 9.55 7.10
C GLY A 325 -15.28 8.38 6.61
N TYR A 326 -14.82 7.61 5.61
CA TYR A 326 -15.46 6.34 5.27
C TYR A 326 -15.47 5.39 6.47
N THR A 327 -14.41 5.44 7.26
CA THR A 327 -14.31 4.85 8.59
C THR A 327 -13.70 5.85 9.55
N VAL A 328 -14.10 5.74 10.82
CA VAL A 328 -13.55 6.52 11.92
C VAL A 328 -13.32 5.59 13.10
N ASN A 329 -12.23 5.81 13.83
CA ASN A 329 -11.91 5.09 15.06
C ASN A 329 -11.02 5.98 15.95
N SER A 330 -10.71 5.56 17.17
CA SER A 330 -9.80 6.25 18.08
C SER A 330 -8.94 5.26 18.85
N ALA A 331 -7.67 5.60 19.10
CA ALA A 331 -6.80 4.83 19.96
C ALA A 331 -6.52 5.59 21.27
N THR A 332 -6.55 4.87 22.38
CA THR A 332 -6.21 5.39 23.71
C THR A 332 -4.71 5.23 23.94
N VAL A 333 -4.04 6.31 24.31
CA VAL A 333 -2.62 6.34 24.70
C VAL A 333 -2.51 6.84 26.13
N PRO A 334 -1.36 6.70 26.82
CA PRO A 334 -1.22 7.17 28.20
C PRO A 334 -1.63 8.64 28.34
N GLU A 335 -2.71 8.89 29.10
CA GLU A 335 -3.33 10.20 29.40
C GLU A 335 -3.89 10.99 28.21
N ASP A 336 -4.07 10.39 27.01
CA ASP A 336 -4.56 11.10 25.82
C ASP A 336 -5.28 10.17 24.82
N VAL A 337 -5.96 10.74 23.82
CA VAL A 337 -6.65 10.00 22.76
C VAL A 337 -6.23 10.53 21.39
N ILE A 338 -5.87 9.61 20.49
CA ILE A 338 -5.60 9.91 19.08
C ILE A 338 -6.76 9.43 18.22
N TYR A 339 -7.06 10.19 17.18
CA TYR A 339 -8.18 9.95 16.26
C TYR A 339 -7.67 9.41 14.94
N ILE A 340 -8.46 8.52 14.33
CA ILE A 340 -8.09 7.79 13.13
C ILE A 340 -9.25 7.89 12.14
N ALA A 341 -8.95 8.23 10.89
CA ALA A 341 -9.95 8.27 9.81
C ALA A 341 -9.41 7.62 8.54
N GLY A 342 -10.25 6.79 7.92
CA GLY A 342 -9.96 6.14 6.65
C GLY A 342 -10.44 6.97 5.45
N GLN A 343 -9.66 6.96 4.38
CA GLN A 343 -9.99 7.51 3.06
C GLN A 343 -9.61 6.49 1.96
N PRO A 344 -10.44 5.46 1.76
CA PRO A 344 -10.08 4.30 0.93
C PRO A 344 -9.94 4.60 -0.57
N ARG A 345 -10.40 5.77 -1.04
CA ARG A 345 -10.26 6.19 -2.44
C ARG A 345 -9.11 7.16 -2.68
N TYR A 346 -8.41 7.58 -1.64
CA TYR A 346 -7.24 8.45 -1.77
C TYR A 346 -6.22 7.85 -2.74
N ASN A 347 -5.88 8.60 -3.80
CA ASN A 347 -4.96 8.17 -4.87
C ASN A 347 -5.30 6.78 -5.46
N HIS A 348 -6.57 6.37 -5.37
CA HIS A 348 -7.08 5.04 -5.71
C HIS A 348 -6.44 3.84 -4.97
N THR A 349 -5.42 4.04 -4.14
CA THR A 349 -4.78 3.00 -3.33
C THR A 349 -5.35 2.93 -1.91
N GLY A 350 -5.91 4.04 -1.43
CA GLY A 350 -6.39 4.20 -0.06
C GLY A 350 -5.33 4.75 0.90
N GLN A 351 -5.79 5.42 1.95
CA GLN A 351 -4.96 5.98 3.02
C GLN A 351 -5.72 6.01 4.35
N VAL A 352 -4.99 5.93 5.46
CA VAL A 352 -5.50 6.15 6.82
C VAL A 352 -4.75 7.32 7.44
N VAL A 353 -5.48 8.28 7.98
CA VAL A 353 -4.93 9.49 8.60
C VAL A 353 -5.10 9.40 10.12
N ILE A 354 -4.00 9.59 10.85
CA ILE A 354 -3.96 9.62 12.30
C ILE A 354 -3.71 11.06 12.73
N TYR A 355 -4.54 11.59 13.63
CA TYR A 355 -4.52 12.98 14.01
C TYR A 355 -4.90 13.20 15.48
N ARG A 356 -4.55 14.37 15.99
CA ARG A 356 -4.89 14.85 17.33
C ARG A 356 -5.62 16.19 17.24
N MET A 357 -6.47 16.45 18.23
CA MET A 357 -7.12 17.74 18.42
C MET A 357 -6.23 18.64 19.30
N GLU A 358 -5.71 19.75 18.77
CA GLU A 358 -4.87 20.70 19.51
C GLU A 358 -5.42 22.13 19.35
N ASN A 359 -5.63 22.88 20.45
CA ASN A 359 -6.06 24.29 20.44
C ASN A 359 -7.28 24.63 19.55
N GLY A 360 -8.23 23.70 19.44
CA GLY A 360 -9.37 23.88 18.54
C GLY A 360 -9.06 23.69 17.05
N GLY A 361 -7.85 23.26 16.67
CA GLY A 361 -7.46 22.76 15.35
C GLY A 361 -7.23 21.25 15.32
N ILE A 362 -6.94 20.71 14.14
CA ILE A 362 -6.54 19.31 13.93
C ILE A 362 -5.09 19.30 13.49
N ARG A 363 -4.29 18.41 14.09
CA ARG A 363 -2.90 18.17 13.73
C ARG A 363 -2.72 16.73 13.27
N ILE A 364 -2.27 16.55 12.04
CA ILE A 364 -1.97 15.22 11.48
C ILE A 364 -0.66 14.71 12.09
N LEU A 365 -0.70 13.51 12.69
CA LEU A 365 0.45 12.84 13.29
C LEU A 365 1.12 11.89 12.29
N GLN A 366 0.33 11.15 11.52
CA GLN A 366 0.81 10.14 10.57
C GLN A 366 -0.23 9.88 9.49
N ALA A 367 0.24 9.45 8.30
CA ALA A 367 -0.61 8.93 7.23
C ALA A 367 -0.06 7.58 6.76
N LEU A 368 -0.89 6.52 6.84
CA LEU A 368 -0.58 5.17 6.35
C LEU A 368 -1.14 5.01 4.94
N ARG A 369 -0.35 4.51 3.99
CA ARG A 369 -0.76 4.40 2.58
C ARG A 369 -0.94 2.94 2.17
N GLY A 370 -2.00 2.67 1.42
CA GLY A 370 -2.23 1.35 0.82
C GLY A 370 -1.23 1.05 -0.30
N GLU A 371 -0.87 -0.22 -0.46
CA GLU A 371 0.15 -0.67 -1.42
C GLU A 371 -0.41 -0.94 -2.83
N GLN A 372 -1.70 -1.26 -2.94
CA GLN A 372 -2.32 -1.70 -4.19
C GLN A 372 -3.52 -0.83 -4.57
N ILE A 373 -3.56 -0.41 -5.84
CA ILE A 373 -4.69 0.33 -6.41
C ILE A 373 -5.97 -0.52 -6.37
N GLY A 374 -7.09 0.09 -6.00
CA GLY A 374 -8.38 -0.58 -5.90
C GLY A 374 -8.55 -1.47 -4.67
N SER A 375 -7.51 -1.66 -3.84
CA SER A 375 -7.57 -2.54 -2.65
C SER A 375 -8.53 -2.05 -1.56
N TYR A 376 -8.94 -0.78 -1.63
CA TYR A 376 -9.83 -0.14 -0.68
C TYR A 376 -9.25 -0.07 0.75
N PHE A 377 -7.92 0.08 0.85
CA PHE A 377 -7.18 0.18 2.10
C PHE A 377 -7.70 1.33 2.99
N GLY A 378 -8.02 1.03 4.25
CA GLY A 378 -8.59 2.00 5.18
C GLY A 378 -10.12 2.04 5.18
N SER A 379 -10.78 1.11 4.49
CA SER A 379 -12.25 0.99 4.50
C SER A 379 -12.83 0.29 5.72
N VAL A 380 -11.98 -0.34 6.54
CA VAL A 380 -12.32 -0.93 7.84
C VAL A 380 -11.17 -0.64 8.80
N LEU A 381 -11.48 -0.13 9.99
CA LEU A 381 -10.49 0.27 11.01
C LEU A 381 -10.95 -0.21 12.38
N THR A 382 -10.09 -0.97 13.06
CA THR A 382 -10.37 -1.46 14.42
C THR A 382 -9.11 -1.35 15.27
N THR A 383 -9.21 -0.66 16.40
CA THR A 383 -8.16 -0.59 17.42
C THR A 383 -8.42 -1.63 18.50
N VAL A 384 -7.36 -2.25 19.02
CA VAL A 384 -7.49 -3.30 20.04
C VAL A 384 -6.45 -3.07 21.14
N ASP A 385 -6.92 -3.11 22.39
CA ASP A 385 -6.12 -3.31 23.60
C ASP A 385 -6.01 -4.82 23.80
N ILE A 386 -4.84 -5.41 23.56
CA ILE A 386 -4.65 -6.86 23.57
C ILE A 386 -4.36 -7.34 24.99
N ASP A 387 -3.51 -6.63 25.74
CA ASP A 387 -3.09 -7.05 27.09
C ASP A 387 -3.97 -6.51 28.23
N LYS A 388 -5.06 -5.81 27.89
CA LYS A 388 -6.07 -5.28 28.81
C LYS A 388 -5.50 -4.21 29.76
N ASP A 389 -4.48 -3.47 29.31
CA ASP A 389 -3.85 -2.39 30.08
C ASP A 389 -4.60 -1.04 29.98
N SER A 390 -5.75 -1.02 29.29
CA SER A 390 -6.59 0.14 28.95
C SER A 390 -5.98 1.09 27.91
N ASN A 391 -4.82 0.79 27.35
CA ASN A 391 -4.25 1.48 26.20
C ASN A 391 -4.39 0.63 24.93
N THR A 392 -4.46 1.29 23.79
CA THR A 392 -4.50 0.58 22.51
C THR A 392 -3.11 0.04 22.17
N ASP A 393 -3.00 -1.25 21.89
CA ASP A 393 -1.76 -1.87 21.45
C ASP A 393 -1.63 -1.88 19.93
N ILE A 394 -2.73 -2.17 19.22
CA ILE A 394 -2.70 -2.38 17.77
C ILE A 394 -3.83 -1.65 17.03
N LEU A 395 -3.59 -1.35 15.76
CA LEU A 395 -4.56 -0.93 14.77
C LEU A 395 -4.61 -1.94 13.62
N LEU A 396 -5.80 -2.44 13.34
CA LEU A 396 -6.12 -3.28 12.21
C LEU A 396 -6.70 -2.43 11.09
N VAL A 397 -6.13 -2.55 9.89
CA VAL A 397 -6.59 -1.83 8.69
C VAL A 397 -7.00 -2.85 7.63
N GLY A 398 -8.29 -2.87 7.29
CA GLY A 398 -8.83 -3.72 6.23
C GLY A 398 -8.57 -3.14 4.84
N ALA A 399 -8.24 -4.03 3.90
CA ALA A 399 -8.23 -3.81 2.45
C ALA A 399 -9.00 -4.97 1.77
N PRO A 400 -10.35 -4.97 1.85
CA PRO A 400 -11.16 -6.12 1.44
C PRO A 400 -11.08 -6.42 -0.06
N MET A 401 -10.77 -5.42 -0.90
CA MET A 401 -10.66 -5.58 -2.35
C MET A 401 -9.22 -5.82 -2.79
N PHE A 402 -8.32 -6.17 -1.86
CA PHE A 402 -6.95 -6.52 -2.20
C PHE A 402 -6.93 -7.76 -3.11
N MET A 403 -6.29 -7.62 -4.26
CA MET A 403 -6.17 -8.67 -5.27
C MET A 403 -5.04 -9.63 -4.91
N GLY A 404 -5.40 -10.91 -4.78
CA GLY A 404 -4.50 -12.02 -4.50
C GLY A 404 -3.67 -12.45 -5.72
N THR A 405 -2.88 -13.50 -5.54
CA THR A 405 -1.96 -14.00 -6.57
C THR A 405 -2.67 -14.61 -7.79
N GLU A 406 -3.89 -15.11 -7.63
CA GLU A 406 -4.71 -15.66 -8.72
C GLU A 406 -5.64 -14.60 -9.38
N LYS A 407 -5.47 -13.31 -9.05
CA LYS A 407 -6.31 -12.18 -9.50
C LYS A 407 -7.77 -12.27 -9.02
N GLU A 408 -7.94 -12.74 -7.81
CA GLU A 408 -9.17 -12.83 -7.04
C GLU A 408 -9.21 -11.71 -5.99
N GLU A 409 -10.41 -11.27 -5.61
CA GLU A 409 -10.60 -10.31 -4.51
C GLU A 409 -10.40 -11.03 -3.15
N GLN A 410 -9.17 -11.46 -2.88
CA GLN A 410 -8.80 -12.21 -1.68
C GLN A 410 -9.10 -11.39 -0.42
N GLY A 411 -8.73 -10.10 -0.44
CA GLY A 411 -8.76 -9.24 0.74
C GLY A 411 -7.56 -9.48 1.66
N LYS A 412 -7.19 -8.46 2.43
CA LYS A 412 -6.02 -8.45 3.31
C LYS A 412 -6.26 -7.53 4.51
N VAL A 413 -5.76 -7.90 5.67
CA VAL A 413 -5.81 -7.06 6.89
C VAL A 413 -4.39 -6.76 7.36
N TYR A 414 -4.08 -5.49 7.56
CA TYR A 414 -2.76 -5.05 8.01
C TYR A 414 -2.80 -4.80 9.51
N VAL A 415 -1.81 -5.33 10.22
CA VAL A 415 -1.65 -5.18 11.67
C VAL A 415 -0.53 -4.17 11.92
N TYR A 416 -0.88 -3.07 12.59
CA TYR A 416 0.06 -2.05 13.01
C TYR A 416 0.16 -1.99 14.52
N ALA A 417 1.36 -2.05 15.08
CA ALA A 417 1.61 -1.86 16.49
C ALA A 417 1.71 -0.37 16.83
N LEU A 418 1.13 0.05 17.95
CA LEU A 418 1.20 1.41 18.45
C LEU A 418 2.48 1.61 19.25
N ASN A 419 3.33 2.51 18.76
CA ASN A 419 4.52 2.97 19.45
C ASN A 419 4.35 4.46 19.80
N GLN A 420 4.00 4.74 21.05
CA GLN A 420 3.66 6.06 21.58
C GLN A 420 2.46 6.71 20.86
N THR A 421 2.70 7.36 19.74
CA THR A 421 1.67 8.04 18.93
C THR A 421 1.75 7.67 17.45
N ARG A 422 2.59 6.68 17.10
CA ARG A 422 2.81 6.25 15.72
C ARG A 422 2.52 4.77 15.57
N PHE A 423 1.90 4.42 14.46
CA PHE A 423 1.60 3.05 14.09
C PHE A 423 2.70 2.51 13.18
N GLU A 424 3.33 1.41 13.60
CA GLU A 424 4.40 0.73 12.87
C GLU A 424 3.86 -0.60 12.31
N TYR A 425 4.12 -0.87 11.03
CA TYR A 425 3.67 -2.10 10.40
C TYR A 425 4.34 -3.32 11.04
N GLN A 426 3.54 -4.32 11.41
CA GLN A 426 4.04 -5.54 12.03
C GLN A 426 3.87 -6.74 11.11
N MET A 427 2.65 -7.02 10.67
CA MET A 427 2.32 -8.18 9.82
C MET A 427 1.02 -7.95 9.03
N SER A 428 0.70 -8.89 8.15
CA SER A 428 -0.57 -8.93 7.42
C SER A 428 -1.25 -10.27 7.61
N LEU A 429 -2.57 -10.26 7.76
CA LEU A 429 -3.41 -11.45 7.86
C LEU A 429 -4.11 -11.68 6.52
N GLU A 430 -4.18 -12.95 6.13
CA GLU A 430 -4.74 -13.41 4.85
C GLU A 430 -5.70 -14.59 5.09
N PRO A 431 -6.77 -14.72 4.29
CA PRO A 431 -7.69 -15.85 4.39
C PRO A 431 -7.07 -17.12 3.80
N ILE A 432 -7.77 -18.25 3.94
CA ILE A 432 -7.40 -19.48 3.22
C ILE A 432 -7.40 -19.21 1.71
N LYS A 433 -6.39 -19.75 1.01
CA LYS A 433 -6.30 -19.65 -0.45
C LYS A 433 -7.47 -20.38 -1.10
N GLN A 434 -8.25 -19.66 -1.88
CA GLN A 434 -9.37 -20.20 -2.62
C GLN A 434 -9.00 -20.36 -4.09
N THR A 435 -9.25 -21.56 -4.63
CA THR A 435 -9.11 -21.78 -6.08
C THR A 435 -10.31 -21.21 -6.81
N CYS A 436 -10.08 -20.11 -7.53
CA CYS A 436 -11.11 -19.46 -8.32
C CYS A 436 -11.30 -20.19 -9.66
N CYS A 437 -12.56 -20.26 -10.12
CA CYS A 437 -12.88 -20.79 -11.44
C CYS A 437 -12.54 -19.78 -12.53
N SER A 438 -11.26 -19.74 -12.93
CA SER A 438 -10.82 -18.94 -14.07
C SER A 438 -10.96 -19.70 -15.39
N SER A 439 -11.07 -18.96 -16.49
CA SER A 439 -11.13 -19.49 -17.87
C SER A 439 -9.93 -20.38 -18.25
N LEU A 440 -8.85 -20.35 -17.46
CA LEU A 440 -7.63 -21.15 -17.63
C LEU A 440 -7.65 -22.50 -16.87
N LYS A 441 -8.54 -22.70 -15.88
CA LYS A 441 -8.66 -23.91 -15.05
C LYS A 441 -10.02 -24.61 -15.20
N HIS A 442 -10.59 -24.59 -16.41
CA HIS A 442 -11.95 -25.06 -16.72
C HIS A 442 -12.25 -26.54 -16.38
N ASN A 443 -11.22 -27.38 -16.24
CA ASN A 443 -11.36 -28.83 -16.05
C ASN A 443 -11.50 -29.27 -14.58
N SER A 444 -11.28 -28.39 -13.59
CA SER A 444 -11.49 -28.73 -12.16
C SER A 444 -12.69 -28.01 -11.53
N CYS A 445 -13.43 -27.23 -12.30
CA CYS A 445 -14.63 -26.56 -11.83
C CYS A 445 -15.82 -27.52 -11.87
N THR A 446 -16.24 -27.98 -10.70
CA THR A 446 -17.55 -28.64 -10.53
C THR A 446 -18.66 -27.61 -10.73
N LYS A 447 -19.89 -28.06 -11.01
CA LYS A 447 -21.10 -27.22 -11.21
C LYS A 447 -21.49 -26.35 -9.98
N GLU A 448 -20.66 -26.28 -8.96
CA GLU A 448 -20.95 -25.70 -7.64
C GLU A 448 -20.34 -24.30 -7.43
N ASN A 449 -19.28 -23.91 -8.13
CA ASN A 449 -18.77 -22.52 -8.07
C ASN A 449 -19.51 -21.66 -9.11
N LYS A 450 -20.70 -21.15 -8.75
CA LYS A 450 -21.61 -20.49 -9.71
C LYS A 450 -21.44 -18.98 -9.79
N ASN A 451 -20.91 -18.31 -8.76
CA ASN A 451 -20.96 -16.85 -8.68
C ASN A 451 -19.60 -16.18 -8.92
N GLU A 452 -19.58 -15.19 -9.81
CA GLU A 452 -18.53 -14.19 -9.96
C GLU A 452 -18.98 -12.87 -9.30
N PRO A 453 -18.09 -12.09 -8.66
CA PRO A 453 -16.63 -12.26 -8.61
C PRO A 453 -16.17 -13.33 -7.62
N CYS A 454 -15.08 -14.04 -7.95
CA CYS A 454 -14.43 -14.96 -7.01
C CYS A 454 -13.47 -14.19 -6.07
N GLY A 455 -13.41 -14.62 -4.81
CA GLY A 455 -12.59 -14.00 -3.77
C GLY A 455 -13.24 -14.17 -2.40
N ALA A 456 -12.56 -13.75 -1.33
CA ALA A 456 -13.08 -13.85 0.03
C ALA A 456 -13.59 -12.49 0.56
N ARG A 457 -13.05 -11.39 0.01
CA ARG A 457 -13.10 -10.04 0.60
C ARG A 457 -12.77 -10.04 2.09
N PHE A 458 -11.72 -10.77 2.46
CA PHE A 458 -11.26 -10.85 3.83
C PHE A 458 -10.92 -9.46 4.38
N GLY A 459 -11.39 -9.17 5.59
CA GLY A 459 -11.25 -7.86 6.22
C GLY A 459 -12.42 -6.90 5.95
N THR A 460 -13.54 -7.38 5.39
CA THR A 460 -14.76 -6.57 5.20
C THR A 460 -15.39 -6.14 6.53
N ALA A 461 -15.24 -6.96 7.57
CA ALA A 461 -15.58 -6.63 8.93
C ALA A 461 -14.46 -7.10 9.87
N ILE A 462 -14.14 -6.30 10.87
CA ILE A 462 -13.13 -6.60 11.88
C ILE A 462 -13.71 -6.19 13.23
N ALA A 463 -13.95 -7.16 14.11
CA ALA A 463 -14.43 -6.92 15.46
C ALA A 463 -13.32 -7.22 16.47
N ALA A 464 -13.03 -6.25 17.33
CA ALA A 464 -12.33 -6.53 18.58
C ALA A 464 -13.32 -7.26 19.48
N VAL A 465 -12.92 -8.41 20.01
CA VAL A 465 -13.74 -9.19 20.94
C VAL A 465 -12.94 -9.39 22.22
N LYS A 466 -13.65 -9.58 23.33
CA LYS A 466 -12.98 -9.96 24.57
C LYS A 466 -12.32 -11.33 24.40
N ASP A 467 -11.35 -11.59 25.25
CA ASP A 467 -10.66 -12.87 25.42
C ASP A 467 -11.61 -14.08 25.40
N LEU A 468 -11.60 -14.82 24.27
CA LEU A 468 -12.49 -15.96 24.02
C LEU A 468 -11.92 -17.27 24.57
N ASN A 469 -10.60 -17.40 24.64
CA ASN A 469 -9.92 -18.61 25.14
C ASN A 469 -9.45 -18.50 26.60
N LEU A 470 -9.76 -17.38 27.25
CA LEU A 470 -9.48 -17.04 28.65
C LEU A 470 -7.97 -17.11 28.97
N ASP A 471 -7.11 -16.73 28.03
CA ASP A 471 -5.65 -16.75 28.21
C ASP A 471 -5.05 -15.44 28.75
N GLY A 472 -5.90 -14.44 28.96
CA GLY A 472 -5.54 -13.12 29.46
C GLY A 472 -5.54 -12.05 28.37
N PHE A 473 -5.53 -12.40 27.09
CA PHE A 473 -5.42 -11.46 25.98
C PHE A 473 -6.74 -11.31 25.21
N ASN A 474 -7.05 -10.11 24.73
CA ASN A 474 -8.22 -9.91 23.87
C ASN A 474 -7.98 -10.46 22.46
N ASP A 475 -9.07 -10.88 21.83
CA ASP A 475 -9.07 -11.58 20.55
C ASP A 475 -9.71 -10.74 19.44
N VAL A 476 -9.61 -11.21 18.20
CA VAL A 476 -10.14 -10.52 17.03
C VAL A 476 -10.88 -11.48 16.11
N VAL A 477 -12.02 -11.04 15.60
CA VAL A 477 -12.80 -11.77 14.59
C VAL A 477 -12.84 -10.99 13.28
N ILE A 478 -12.47 -11.64 12.18
CA ILE A 478 -12.37 -11.04 10.85
C ILE A 478 -13.32 -11.74 9.87
N GLY A 479 -14.12 -10.95 9.16
CA GLY A 479 -15.09 -11.42 8.18
C GLY A 479 -14.55 -11.56 6.76
N ALA A 480 -14.97 -12.62 6.08
CA ALA A 480 -14.73 -12.94 4.68
C ALA A 480 -16.05 -13.30 3.99
N PRO A 481 -16.92 -12.31 3.71
CA PRO A 481 -18.30 -12.57 3.28
C PRO A 481 -18.43 -13.21 1.90
N LEU A 482 -17.41 -13.13 1.03
CA LEU A 482 -17.50 -13.72 -0.32
C LEU A 482 -16.95 -15.15 -0.41
N GLU A 483 -16.36 -15.65 0.67
CA GLU A 483 -15.86 -17.01 0.76
C GLU A 483 -16.99 -18.05 0.60
N ASP A 484 -16.63 -19.29 0.22
CA ASP A 484 -17.57 -20.41 0.03
C ASP A 484 -18.74 -20.07 -0.92
N ASP A 485 -18.42 -19.54 -2.12
CA ASP A 485 -19.38 -19.11 -3.14
C ASP A 485 -20.41 -18.09 -2.63
N HIS A 486 -19.92 -17.06 -1.94
CA HIS A 486 -20.74 -16.01 -1.28
C HIS A 486 -21.58 -16.50 -0.09
N GLY A 487 -21.37 -17.73 0.39
CA GLY A 487 -21.91 -18.20 1.67
C GLY A 487 -21.34 -17.39 2.84
N GLY A 488 -20.03 -17.11 2.78
CA GLY A 488 -19.28 -16.29 3.73
C GLY A 488 -18.70 -17.09 4.90
N ALA A 489 -17.63 -16.56 5.49
CA ALA A 489 -16.95 -17.14 6.64
C ALA A 489 -16.41 -16.05 7.58
N VAL A 490 -16.07 -16.45 8.81
CA VAL A 490 -15.30 -15.62 9.74
C VAL A 490 -14.09 -16.38 10.28
N TYR A 491 -13.08 -15.62 10.70
CA TYR A 491 -11.82 -16.10 11.24
C TYR A 491 -11.59 -15.51 12.62
N ILE A 492 -11.20 -16.35 13.58
CA ILE A 492 -10.86 -15.94 14.95
C ILE A 492 -9.33 -15.99 15.09
N TYR A 493 -8.76 -14.88 15.55
CA TYR A 493 -7.33 -14.73 15.82
C TYR A 493 -7.13 -14.45 17.30
N HIS A 494 -6.27 -15.24 17.94
CA HIS A 494 -5.97 -15.07 19.35
C HIS A 494 -4.92 -13.98 19.60
N GLY A 495 -5.08 -13.26 20.70
CA GLY A 495 -4.07 -12.36 21.25
C GLY A 495 -2.81 -13.09 21.71
N SER A 496 -1.69 -12.37 21.74
CA SER A 496 -0.42 -12.84 22.31
C SER A 496 0.48 -11.66 22.64
N GLY A 497 0.71 -11.40 23.94
CA GLY A 497 1.47 -10.23 24.37
C GLY A 497 0.74 -8.93 24.01
N LYS A 498 1.36 -8.08 23.18
CA LYS A 498 0.77 -6.82 22.68
C LYS A 498 0.37 -6.90 21.20
N THR A 499 0.13 -8.09 20.67
CA THR A 499 -0.19 -8.32 19.24
C THR A 499 -1.05 -9.58 19.05
N LEU A 500 -1.30 -9.96 17.80
CA LEU A 500 -2.04 -11.17 17.43
C LEU A 500 -1.10 -12.32 17.04
N LYS A 501 -1.59 -13.56 17.12
CA LYS A 501 -0.99 -14.71 16.44
C LYS A 501 -1.27 -14.60 14.93
N GLU A 502 -0.29 -14.94 14.09
CA GLU A 502 -0.44 -14.86 12.62
C GLU A 502 -1.40 -15.92 12.06
N GLU A 503 -1.45 -17.09 12.68
CA GLU A 503 -2.38 -18.16 12.32
C GLU A 503 -3.73 -17.96 13.03
N TYR A 504 -4.82 -18.13 12.28
CA TYR A 504 -6.16 -18.13 12.87
C TYR A 504 -6.36 -19.39 13.71
N ALA A 505 -7.03 -19.25 14.84
CA ALA A 505 -7.35 -20.37 15.74
C ALA A 505 -8.59 -21.14 15.26
N GLN A 506 -9.57 -20.44 14.71
CA GLN A 506 -10.80 -21.05 14.21
C GLN A 506 -11.32 -20.32 12.98
N ARG A 507 -11.83 -21.08 12.02
CA ARG A 507 -12.62 -20.59 10.90
C ARG A 507 -14.05 -21.12 11.02
N ILE A 508 -15.03 -20.23 10.93
CA ILE A 508 -16.45 -20.57 11.01
C ILE A 508 -17.08 -20.24 9.65
N PRO A 509 -17.38 -21.25 8.81
CA PRO A 509 -18.17 -21.04 7.59
C PRO A 509 -19.64 -20.77 7.92
N SER A 510 -20.35 -20.17 6.99
CA SER A 510 -21.80 -20.06 7.04
C SER A 510 -22.46 -21.44 7.13
N GLY A 511 -23.42 -21.59 8.05
CA GLY A 511 -24.28 -22.78 8.12
C GLY A 511 -25.45 -22.76 7.14
N GLY A 512 -25.60 -21.69 6.35
CA GLY A 512 -26.66 -21.53 5.36
C GLY A 512 -26.36 -22.20 4.02
N ASP A 513 -27.38 -22.27 3.16
CA ASP A 513 -27.29 -22.87 1.81
C ASP A 513 -26.60 -21.97 0.76
N GLY A 514 -26.14 -20.78 1.16
CA GLY A 514 -25.58 -19.78 0.24
C GLY A 514 -26.62 -19.18 -0.70
N GLU A 515 -27.92 -19.51 -0.58
CA GLU A 515 -29.01 -18.93 -1.37
C GLU A 515 -29.87 -17.99 -0.51
N THR A 516 -30.25 -18.44 0.69
CA THR A 516 -31.08 -17.71 1.65
C THR A 516 -30.25 -16.85 2.62
N LEU A 517 -29.09 -17.36 3.03
CA LEU A 517 -28.11 -16.65 3.86
C LEU A 517 -26.82 -16.48 3.04
N LYS A 518 -26.53 -15.23 2.67
CA LYS A 518 -25.34 -14.85 1.91
C LYS A 518 -24.49 -13.85 2.69
N PHE A 519 -23.23 -13.69 2.31
CA PHE A 519 -22.34 -12.68 2.88
C PHE A 519 -22.18 -12.79 4.40
N PHE A 520 -22.20 -14.02 4.92
CA PHE A 520 -21.95 -14.27 6.34
C PHE A 520 -20.58 -13.71 6.74
N GLY A 521 -20.54 -12.86 7.77
CA GLY A 521 -19.33 -12.15 8.15
C GLY A 521 -19.21 -10.73 7.58
N GLN A 522 -20.25 -10.19 6.93
CA GLN A 522 -20.25 -8.78 6.48
C GLN A 522 -20.32 -7.76 7.64
N SER A 523 -20.75 -8.20 8.83
CA SER A 523 -20.82 -7.39 10.05
C SER A 523 -20.67 -8.30 11.25
N ILE A 524 -19.88 -7.89 12.25
CA ILE A 524 -19.52 -8.73 13.41
C ILE A 524 -19.52 -7.85 14.66
N HIS A 525 -20.00 -8.38 15.78
CA HIS A 525 -19.94 -7.73 17.09
C HIS A 525 -19.78 -8.79 18.20
N GLY A 526 -18.93 -8.55 19.20
CA GLY A 526 -18.68 -9.53 20.26
C GLY A 526 -18.12 -8.94 21.55
N GLU A 527 -18.93 -8.12 22.23
CA GLU A 527 -18.56 -7.51 23.52
C GLU A 527 -19.42 -7.98 24.72
N MET A 528 -20.56 -8.61 24.45
CA MET A 528 -21.59 -8.92 25.45
C MET A 528 -21.76 -10.43 25.61
N ASP A 529 -22.00 -10.83 26.85
CA ASP A 529 -22.59 -12.11 27.21
C ASP A 529 -24.11 -12.00 27.08
N LEU A 530 -24.71 -12.75 26.15
CA LEU A 530 -26.14 -12.70 25.85
C LEU A 530 -26.92 -13.86 26.48
N ASN A 531 -26.24 -14.92 26.93
CA ASN A 531 -26.87 -16.09 27.56
C ASN A 531 -26.72 -16.10 29.11
N GLY A 532 -25.87 -15.24 29.67
CA GLY A 532 -25.62 -15.08 31.09
C GLY A 532 -24.67 -16.12 31.70
N ASP A 533 -23.84 -16.79 30.91
CA ASP A 533 -22.89 -17.82 31.38
C ASP A 533 -21.52 -17.26 31.84
N GLY A 534 -21.28 -15.96 31.63
CA GLY A 534 -20.06 -15.25 31.97
C GLY A 534 -19.02 -15.23 30.86
N LEU A 535 -19.29 -15.82 29.69
CA LEU A 535 -18.42 -15.83 28.51
C LEU A 535 -18.92 -14.81 27.48
N THR A 536 -18.01 -14.33 26.64
CA THR A 536 -18.37 -13.35 25.61
C THR A 536 -18.96 -14.04 24.40
N ASP A 537 -20.11 -13.58 23.92
CA ASP A 537 -20.76 -14.12 22.73
C ASP A 537 -20.42 -13.31 21.49
N VAL A 538 -20.46 -13.96 20.32
CA VAL A 538 -20.18 -13.32 19.03
C VAL A 538 -21.41 -13.37 18.14
N THR A 539 -21.85 -12.22 17.65
CA THR A 539 -22.94 -12.09 16.69
C THR A 539 -22.37 -11.80 15.30
N ILE A 540 -22.81 -12.55 14.30
CA ILE A 540 -22.33 -12.47 12.92
C ILE A 540 -23.52 -12.23 11.99
N GLY A 541 -23.48 -11.12 11.26
CA GLY A 541 -24.50 -10.75 10.29
C GLY A 541 -24.17 -11.20 8.87
N GLY A 542 -25.23 -11.43 8.10
CA GLY A 542 -25.23 -11.72 6.66
C GLY A 542 -26.49 -11.17 6.00
N LEU A 543 -26.55 -11.22 4.67
CA LEU A 543 -27.79 -11.01 3.94
C LEU A 543 -28.74 -12.18 4.23
N GLY A 544 -29.92 -11.88 4.76
CA GLY A 544 -30.92 -12.88 5.15
C GLY A 544 -31.07 -13.08 6.66
N GLY A 545 -30.10 -12.63 7.47
CA GLY A 545 -30.21 -12.69 8.93
C GLY A 545 -28.89 -12.48 9.69
N ALA A 546 -28.95 -12.67 11.00
CA ALA A 546 -27.78 -12.70 11.88
C ALA A 546 -27.78 -13.99 12.70
N ALA A 547 -26.60 -14.55 12.95
CA ALA A 547 -26.39 -15.72 13.78
C ALA A 547 -25.68 -15.32 15.07
N LEU A 548 -26.10 -15.93 16.18
CA LEU A 548 -25.49 -15.76 17.49
C LEU A 548 -24.70 -17.02 17.84
N PHE A 549 -23.42 -16.84 18.19
CA PHE A 549 -22.53 -17.91 18.63
C PHE A 549 -22.21 -17.73 20.10
N TRP A 550 -22.52 -18.76 20.88
CA TRP A 550 -22.16 -18.84 22.29
C TRP A 550 -20.76 -19.42 22.43
N SER A 551 -19.93 -18.73 23.21
CA SER A 551 -18.61 -19.23 23.54
C SER A 551 -18.70 -20.42 24.49
N ARG A 552 -17.71 -21.30 24.44
CA ARG A 552 -17.64 -22.49 25.30
C ARG A 552 -16.45 -22.35 26.23
N ASP A 553 -16.60 -22.83 27.46
CA ASP A 553 -15.53 -22.78 28.45
C ASP A 553 -14.35 -23.69 28.06
N VAL A 554 -13.16 -23.40 28.59
CA VAL A 554 -11.90 -24.07 28.24
C VAL A 554 -11.42 -24.93 29.40
N ALA A 555 -11.27 -26.23 29.16
CA ALA A 555 -10.79 -27.23 30.10
C ALA A 555 -9.28 -27.49 29.95
N VAL A 556 -8.55 -27.28 31.04
CA VAL A 556 -7.13 -27.59 31.18
C VAL A 556 -6.99 -28.99 31.75
N VAL A 557 -6.37 -29.89 30.98
CA VAL A 557 -6.16 -31.29 31.38
C VAL A 557 -4.67 -31.59 31.41
N LYS A 558 -4.16 -32.02 32.57
CA LYS A 558 -2.78 -32.45 32.75
C LYS A 558 -2.73 -33.95 33.02
N VAL A 559 -1.91 -34.67 32.26
CA VAL A 559 -1.75 -36.13 32.38
C VAL A 559 -0.34 -36.47 32.85
N THR A 560 -0.25 -37.36 33.84
CA THR A 560 1.02 -37.92 34.31
C THR A 560 0.98 -39.44 34.27
N MET A 561 2.10 -40.07 33.91
CA MET A 561 2.24 -41.53 33.89
C MET A 561 3.43 -41.96 34.73
N ASN A 562 3.22 -42.98 35.58
CA ASN A 562 4.27 -43.57 36.38
C ASN A 562 4.30 -45.10 36.19
N PHE A 563 5.50 -45.69 36.09
CA PHE A 563 5.69 -47.11 35.76
C PHE A 563 6.43 -47.87 36.85
N GLU A 564 5.90 -49.01 37.25
CA GLU A 564 6.52 -49.90 38.23
C GLU A 564 6.57 -51.35 37.70
N PRO A 565 7.76 -51.92 37.43
CA PRO A 565 9.08 -51.29 37.46
C PRO A 565 9.28 -50.25 36.34
N ASN A 566 10.16 -49.27 36.56
CA ASN A 566 10.46 -48.21 35.59
C ASN A 566 11.40 -48.64 34.43
N LYS A 567 11.87 -49.90 34.43
CA LYS A 567 12.70 -50.50 33.37
C LYS A 567 12.32 -51.96 33.16
N VAL A 568 12.39 -52.43 31.91
CA VAL A 568 12.09 -53.83 31.54
C VAL A 568 13.35 -54.68 31.63
N ASN A 569 13.41 -55.61 32.57
CA ASN A 569 14.49 -56.59 32.66
C ASN A 569 13.99 -57.99 32.27
N ILE A 570 14.34 -58.44 31.06
CA ILE A 570 13.88 -59.73 30.50
C ILE A 570 14.47 -60.93 31.23
N GLN A 571 15.64 -60.77 31.88
CA GLN A 571 16.24 -61.83 32.68
C GLN A 571 15.56 -61.99 34.04
N LYS A 572 14.96 -60.92 34.56
CA LYS A 572 14.26 -60.90 35.85
C LYS A 572 12.74 -60.91 35.63
N LYS A 573 12.21 -62.09 35.34
CA LYS A 573 10.77 -62.32 35.19
C LYS A 573 10.09 -62.18 36.55
N ASN A 574 9.07 -61.32 36.65
CA ASN A 574 8.45 -60.90 37.92
C ASN A 574 6.99 -61.34 38.06
N CYS A 575 6.40 -61.96 37.03
CA CYS A 575 5.04 -62.46 37.06
C CYS A 575 4.87 -63.70 36.18
N HIS A 576 3.78 -64.42 36.42
CA HIS A 576 3.40 -65.61 35.67
C HIS A 576 2.09 -65.34 34.93
N MET A 577 2.10 -65.41 33.59
CA MET A 577 0.94 -65.17 32.74
C MET A 577 0.81 -66.33 31.75
N GLU A 578 -0.36 -66.98 31.72
CA GLU A 578 -0.68 -68.11 30.80
C GLU A 578 0.33 -69.26 30.80
N GLY A 579 0.84 -69.65 31.97
CA GLY A 579 1.81 -70.75 32.09
C GLY A 579 3.25 -70.38 31.76
N LYS A 580 3.53 -69.11 31.41
CA LYS A 580 4.89 -68.60 31.11
C LYS A 580 5.29 -67.52 32.11
N GLU A 581 6.53 -67.58 32.57
CA GLU A 581 7.14 -66.46 33.29
C GLU A 581 7.42 -65.31 32.32
N THR A 582 7.02 -64.10 32.70
CA THR A 582 7.23 -62.87 31.91
C THR A 582 7.48 -61.65 32.82
N VAL A 583 7.69 -60.49 32.22
CA VAL A 583 7.81 -59.19 32.89
C VAL A 583 6.47 -58.46 32.82
N CYS A 584 5.84 -58.24 33.97
CA CYS A 584 4.67 -57.40 34.15
C CYS A 584 5.08 -56.01 34.62
N ILE A 585 4.36 -55.01 34.14
CA ILE A 585 4.54 -53.60 34.47
C ILE A 585 3.16 -53.02 34.83
N ASN A 586 3.13 -52.26 35.92
CA ASN A 586 1.97 -51.49 36.32
C ASN A 586 2.20 -50.03 35.93
N ALA A 587 1.38 -49.51 35.01
CA ALA A 587 1.30 -48.09 34.71
C ALA A 587 0.19 -47.45 35.55
N THR A 588 0.52 -46.38 36.27
CA THR A 588 -0.47 -45.51 36.93
C THR A 588 -0.60 -44.25 36.09
N VAL A 589 -1.79 -43.99 35.57
CA VAL A 589 -2.11 -42.80 34.76
C VAL A 589 -3.00 -41.90 35.59
N CYS A 590 -2.57 -40.66 35.83
CA CYS A 590 -3.34 -39.68 36.59
C CYS A 590 -3.73 -38.50 35.71
N PHE A 591 -5.00 -38.10 35.81
CA PHE A 591 -5.58 -36.95 35.14
C PHE A 591 -5.87 -35.88 36.18
N ASP A 592 -5.48 -34.63 35.89
CA ASP A 592 -5.83 -33.44 36.65
C ASP A 592 -6.60 -32.49 35.71
N VAL A 593 -7.77 -32.01 36.14
CA VAL A 593 -8.69 -31.22 35.29
C VAL A 593 -9.15 -29.96 36.00
N LYS A 594 -9.11 -28.83 35.27
CA LYS A 594 -9.59 -27.52 35.72
C LYS A 594 -10.30 -26.77 34.58
N LEU A 595 -11.19 -25.84 34.92
CA LEU A 595 -11.80 -24.90 33.98
C LEU A 595 -11.16 -23.52 34.13
N LYS A 596 -10.87 -22.85 33.01
CA LYS A 596 -10.33 -21.49 33.04
C LYS A 596 -11.32 -20.45 33.57
N SER A 597 -12.61 -20.57 33.25
CA SER A 597 -13.61 -19.59 33.74
C SER A 597 -13.81 -19.62 35.26
N LYS A 598 -13.49 -20.74 35.92
CA LYS A 598 -13.81 -21.03 37.32
C LYS A 598 -12.65 -21.74 38.02
N GLU A 599 -11.50 -21.07 38.13
CA GLU A 599 -10.29 -21.63 38.75
C GLU A 599 -10.50 -22.11 40.20
N ASP A 600 -11.41 -21.46 40.95
CA ASP A 600 -11.67 -21.74 42.37
C ASP A 600 -12.79 -22.78 42.62
N MET A 601 -13.42 -23.32 41.57
CA MET A 601 -14.50 -24.30 41.71
C MET A 601 -14.05 -25.71 41.32
N VAL A 602 -14.51 -26.69 42.11
CA VAL A 602 -14.32 -28.10 41.80
C VAL A 602 -15.15 -28.47 40.57
N TYR A 603 -14.49 -28.67 39.44
CA TYR A 603 -15.12 -29.15 38.21
C TYR A 603 -15.03 -30.68 38.15
N GLU A 604 -16.13 -31.30 37.74
CA GLU A 604 -16.23 -32.74 37.50
C GLU A 604 -16.30 -32.96 35.99
N ALA A 605 -15.32 -33.67 35.45
CA ALA A 605 -15.18 -33.88 34.01
C ALA A 605 -15.32 -35.36 33.67
N ASP A 606 -16.29 -35.69 32.82
CA ASP A 606 -16.40 -37.00 32.21
C ASP A 606 -15.49 -37.08 30.99
N MET A 607 -14.47 -37.92 31.07
CA MET A 607 -13.44 -38.08 30.06
C MET A 607 -13.39 -39.50 29.51
N GLN A 608 -13.02 -39.60 28.24
CA GLN A 608 -12.66 -40.85 27.60
C GLN A 608 -11.19 -40.82 27.22
N TYR A 609 -10.45 -41.86 27.61
CA TYR A 609 -9.05 -42.00 27.27
C TYR A 609 -8.72 -43.38 26.71
N ARG A 610 -7.69 -43.41 25.88
CA ARG A 610 -7.19 -44.61 25.21
C ARG A 610 -5.71 -44.75 25.46
N VAL A 611 -5.32 -45.88 26.06
CA VAL A 611 -3.91 -46.22 26.29
C VAL A 611 -3.47 -47.20 25.20
N THR A 612 -2.41 -46.85 24.48
CA THR A 612 -1.78 -47.68 23.45
C THR A 612 -0.39 -48.09 23.89
N LEU A 613 -0.16 -49.40 23.98
CA LEU A 613 1.15 -49.97 24.27
C LEU A 613 1.98 -50.11 22.99
N ASP A 614 3.29 -49.85 23.11
CA ASP A 614 4.31 -49.98 22.06
C ASP A 614 3.92 -49.27 20.74
N SER A 615 3.49 -48.01 20.88
CA SER A 615 2.79 -47.25 19.82
C SER A 615 3.61 -47.00 18.55
N LEU A 616 4.95 -47.05 18.63
CA LEU A 616 5.85 -46.92 17.47
C LEU A 616 5.83 -48.12 16.52
N ARG A 617 5.27 -49.28 16.93
CA ARG A 617 5.38 -50.54 16.19
C ARG A 617 4.04 -51.01 15.64
N GLN A 618 4.08 -51.62 14.46
CA GLN A 618 2.91 -52.32 13.91
C GLN A 618 2.53 -53.53 14.78
N ILE A 619 3.54 -54.32 15.19
CA ILE A 619 3.37 -55.48 16.06
C ILE A 619 3.84 -55.11 17.47
N SER A 620 2.92 -55.04 18.42
CA SER A 620 3.25 -54.73 19.82
C SER A 620 4.05 -55.86 20.48
N ARG A 621 5.01 -55.46 21.32
CA ARG A 621 5.76 -56.34 22.23
C ARG A 621 5.12 -56.49 23.61
N SER A 622 4.03 -55.78 23.88
CA SER A 622 3.31 -55.86 25.15
C SER A 622 1.79 -55.86 24.98
N PHE A 623 1.10 -56.52 25.90
CA PHE A 623 -0.36 -56.59 25.93
C PHE A 623 -0.90 -56.35 27.35
N PHE A 624 -2.09 -55.76 27.43
CA PHE A 624 -2.78 -55.59 28.70
C PHE A 624 -3.13 -56.94 29.34
N SER A 625 -2.97 -57.03 30.65
CA SER A 625 -3.35 -58.21 31.41
C SER A 625 -4.88 -58.39 31.36
N GLY A 626 -5.33 -59.54 30.86
CA GLY A 626 -6.76 -59.92 30.81
C GLY A 626 -7.48 -59.73 29.48
N THR A 627 -6.97 -58.89 28.56
CA THR A 627 -7.61 -58.68 27.24
C THR A 627 -6.76 -59.17 26.06
N GLN A 628 -5.46 -59.43 26.25
CA GLN A 628 -4.49 -59.73 25.17
C GLN A 628 -4.43 -58.66 24.06
N GLU A 629 -4.94 -57.45 24.31
CA GLU A 629 -4.95 -56.35 23.35
C GLU A 629 -3.83 -55.35 23.64
N ARG A 630 -3.35 -54.66 22.59
CA ARG A 630 -2.34 -53.58 22.70
C ARG A 630 -2.95 -52.21 23.02
N LYS A 631 -4.28 -52.09 22.93
CA LYS A 631 -5.03 -50.86 23.15
C LYS A 631 -6.10 -51.15 24.18
N ILE A 632 -6.37 -50.18 25.04
CA ILE A 632 -7.54 -50.21 25.92
C ILE A 632 -8.15 -48.83 25.94
N GLN A 633 -9.48 -48.78 25.94
CA GLN A 633 -10.27 -47.57 26.04
C GLN A 633 -11.07 -47.63 27.33
N ARG A 634 -11.06 -46.53 28.09
CA ARG A 634 -11.75 -46.39 29.36
C ARG A 634 -12.40 -45.02 29.46
N ASN A 635 -13.48 -44.97 30.22
CA ASN A 635 -14.09 -43.73 30.64
C ASN A 635 -13.71 -43.49 32.10
N ILE A 636 -13.51 -42.24 32.46
CA ILE A 636 -13.14 -41.80 33.81
C ILE A 636 -13.86 -40.49 34.12
N THR A 637 -14.41 -40.39 35.31
CA THR A 637 -14.95 -39.15 35.84
C THR A 637 -13.91 -38.58 36.78
N VAL A 638 -13.35 -37.42 36.43
CA VAL A 638 -12.24 -36.79 37.17
C VAL A 638 -12.80 -35.64 37.98
N ARG A 639 -12.58 -35.67 39.30
CA ARG A 639 -12.90 -34.58 40.21
C ARG A 639 -11.61 -34.03 40.79
N GLU A 640 -11.15 -32.90 40.26
CA GLU A 640 -9.79 -32.34 40.43
C GLU A 640 -8.67 -33.26 39.94
N SER A 641 -8.45 -34.41 40.57
CA SER A 641 -7.43 -35.38 40.18
C SER A 641 -7.86 -36.82 40.48
N GLU A 642 -7.74 -37.69 39.47
CA GLU A 642 -8.09 -39.12 39.59
C GLU A 642 -7.06 -39.98 38.85
N CYS A 643 -6.69 -41.13 39.43
CA CYS A 643 -5.66 -42.02 38.91
C CYS A 643 -6.19 -43.42 38.64
N THR A 644 -5.83 -44.00 37.49
CA THR A 644 -6.17 -45.38 37.13
C THR A 644 -4.93 -46.22 36.92
N LYS A 645 -5.00 -47.50 37.32
CA LYS A 645 -3.90 -48.46 37.16
C LYS A 645 -4.16 -49.40 35.99
N HIS A 646 -3.14 -49.58 35.17
CA HIS A 646 -3.13 -50.45 34.01
C HIS A 646 -1.95 -51.42 34.09
N SER A 647 -2.23 -52.71 34.27
CA SER A 647 -1.24 -53.77 34.25
C SER A 647 -1.10 -54.36 32.85
N PHE A 648 0.14 -54.52 32.39
CA PHE A 648 0.46 -55.16 31.11
C PHE A 648 1.73 -56.00 31.23
N TYR A 649 1.92 -56.92 30.28
CA TYR A 649 3.05 -57.84 30.27
C TYR A 649 3.77 -57.83 28.93
N MET A 650 5.05 -58.18 28.96
CA MET A 650 5.91 -58.28 27.79
C MET A 650 5.78 -59.64 27.09
N LEU A 651 5.96 -59.66 25.77
CA LEU A 651 6.02 -60.88 24.97
C LEU A 651 7.48 -61.29 24.73
N ASP A 652 7.73 -62.60 24.71
CA ASP A 652 9.02 -63.18 24.28
C ASP A 652 9.19 -62.98 22.75
N LYS A 653 9.63 -61.78 22.33
CA LYS A 653 9.92 -61.44 20.92
C LYS A 653 11.34 -60.90 20.76
N HIS A 654 12.00 -61.21 19.66
CA HIS A 654 13.44 -61.00 19.40
C HIS A 654 13.96 -59.54 19.43
N ASP A 655 13.10 -58.54 19.66
CA ASP A 655 13.49 -57.13 19.61
C ASP A 655 13.31 -56.42 20.95
N PHE A 656 14.36 -56.49 21.74
CA PHE A 656 14.47 -55.92 23.09
C PHE A 656 15.42 -54.71 23.13
N ARG A 657 15.70 -54.10 21.97
CA ARG A 657 16.69 -53.02 21.85
C ARG A 657 16.05 -51.64 22.03
N ASP A 658 14.85 -51.43 21.50
CA ASP A 658 14.14 -50.14 21.54
C ASP A 658 13.25 -50.01 22.77
N SER A 659 13.23 -48.87 23.47
CA SER A 659 12.28 -48.61 24.57
C SER A 659 10.82 -48.83 24.16
N VAL A 660 9.97 -49.28 25.10
CA VAL A 660 8.53 -49.44 24.87
C VAL A 660 7.85 -48.08 25.03
N ARG A 661 7.28 -47.54 23.94
CA ARG A 661 6.52 -46.26 23.97
C ARG A 661 5.07 -46.50 24.37
N ILE A 662 4.62 -45.87 25.45
CA ILE A 662 3.23 -45.88 25.89
C ILE A 662 2.61 -44.53 25.52
N THR A 663 1.45 -44.55 24.88
CA THR A 663 0.73 -43.32 24.48
C THR A 663 -0.66 -43.32 25.11
N VAL A 664 -1.05 -42.19 25.70
CA VAL A 664 -2.37 -41.93 26.25
C VAL A 664 -3.01 -40.80 25.45
N ASP A 665 -4.01 -41.15 24.65
CA ASP A 665 -4.89 -40.18 23.99
C ASP A 665 -6.10 -39.92 24.89
N PHE A 666 -6.56 -38.68 25.03
CA PHE A 666 -7.72 -38.37 25.85
C PHE A 666 -8.60 -37.29 25.23
N ASN A 667 -9.90 -37.34 25.53
CA ASN A 667 -10.87 -36.34 25.14
C ASN A 667 -12.02 -36.26 26.17
N LEU A 668 -12.78 -35.17 26.14
CA LEU A 668 -14.02 -35.03 26.89
C LEU A 668 -15.13 -35.88 26.25
N THR A 669 -16.05 -36.39 27.07
CA THR A 669 -17.10 -37.33 26.62
C THR A 669 -18.23 -36.63 25.87
N ASP A 670 -18.52 -35.37 26.21
CA ASP A 670 -19.48 -34.50 25.51
C ASP A 670 -18.74 -33.36 24.77
N PRO A 671 -18.24 -33.62 23.55
CA PRO A 671 -17.53 -32.63 22.76
C PRO A 671 -18.43 -31.57 22.12
N GLU A 672 -19.77 -31.73 22.14
CA GLU A 672 -20.68 -30.79 21.48
C GLU A 672 -21.22 -29.72 22.44
N ASN A 673 -21.65 -30.11 23.65
CA ASN A 673 -22.28 -29.19 24.59
C ASN A 673 -21.42 -28.85 25.81
N GLY A 674 -20.34 -29.61 26.06
CA GLY A 674 -19.44 -29.41 27.19
C GLY A 674 -18.37 -28.33 26.95
N PRO A 675 -17.39 -28.18 27.86
CA PRO A 675 -16.20 -27.36 27.59
C PRO A 675 -15.35 -27.96 26.47
N VAL A 676 -14.40 -27.18 25.95
CA VAL A 676 -13.42 -27.59 24.94
C VAL A 676 -12.05 -27.71 25.60
N LEU A 677 -11.22 -28.66 25.16
CA LEU A 677 -9.84 -28.77 25.66
C LEU A 677 -9.02 -27.54 25.23
N ASP A 678 -8.14 -27.08 26.12
CA ASP A 678 -7.18 -26.02 25.81
C ASP A 678 -6.28 -26.43 24.61
N ASP A 679 -6.27 -25.60 23.57
CA ASP A 679 -5.54 -25.83 22.32
C ASP A 679 -4.02 -25.69 22.48
N SER A 680 -3.58 -24.97 23.50
CA SER A 680 -2.16 -24.83 23.85
C SER A 680 -1.57 -26.08 24.51
N LEU A 681 -2.42 -27.03 24.91
CA LEU A 681 -2.02 -28.27 25.59
C LEU A 681 -2.22 -29.51 24.70
N PRO A 682 -1.35 -30.53 24.81
CA PRO A 682 -1.46 -31.73 23.99
C PRO A 682 -2.63 -32.61 24.45
N ASN A 683 -3.44 -33.09 23.50
CA ASN A 683 -4.48 -34.11 23.72
C ASN A 683 -3.95 -35.56 23.71
N SER A 684 -2.63 -35.73 23.57
CA SER A 684 -1.95 -37.02 23.60
C SER A 684 -0.58 -36.89 24.27
N VAL A 685 -0.37 -37.65 25.34
CA VAL A 685 0.90 -37.68 26.09
C VAL A 685 1.54 -39.05 25.88
N HIS A 686 2.88 -39.10 25.84
CA HIS A 686 3.61 -40.35 25.66
C HIS A 686 4.83 -40.43 26.55
N GLU A 687 5.13 -41.65 27.00
CA GLU A 687 6.27 -41.96 27.86
C GLU A 687 6.99 -43.22 27.38
N TYR A 688 8.25 -43.38 27.79
CA TYR A 688 9.12 -44.47 27.35
C TYR A 688 9.59 -45.34 28.52
N ILE A 689 9.49 -46.66 28.34
CA ILE A 689 10.00 -47.64 29.29
C ILE A 689 11.23 -48.33 28.67
N PRO A 690 12.45 -48.05 29.15
CA PRO A 690 13.67 -48.62 28.59
C PRO A 690 13.90 -50.07 29.02
N PHE A 691 14.62 -50.82 28.20
CA PHE A 691 15.10 -52.17 28.54
C PHE A 691 16.41 -52.11 29.37
N ALA A 692 16.64 -53.10 30.22
CA ALA A 692 17.91 -53.29 30.91
C ALA A 692 19.00 -53.72 29.88
N LYS A 693 20.19 -53.09 29.95
CA LYS A 693 21.28 -53.24 28.96
C LYS A 693 22.24 -54.38 29.32
N ASP A 694 22.78 -55.06 28.31
CA ASP A 694 23.74 -56.16 28.45
C ASP A 694 25.19 -55.63 28.54
N CYS A 695 25.66 -55.42 29.77
CA CYS A 695 26.99 -54.88 30.08
C CYS A 695 28.02 -55.98 30.41
N GLY A 696 27.76 -57.23 30.02
CA GLY A 696 28.51 -58.39 30.50
C GLY A 696 28.31 -58.62 32.01
N ASN A 697 29.30 -59.21 32.70
CA ASN A 697 29.25 -59.45 34.16
C ASN A 697 29.30 -58.18 35.02
N LYS A 698 29.20 -56.99 34.43
CA LYS A 698 29.17 -55.70 35.13
C LYS A 698 27.74 -55.19 35.11
N GLU A 699 27.24 -54.69 36.23
CA GLU A 699 25.90 -54.08 36.30
C GLU A 699 25.80 -52.74 35.54
N LYS A 700 26.91 -52.18 35.05
CA LYS A 700 27.01 -50.86 34.42
C LYS A 700 27.93 -50.87 33.19
N CYS A 701 27.50 -50.24 32.10
CA CYS A 701 28.26 -50.04 30.86
C CYS A 701 28.97 -48.69 30.88
N ILE A 702 30.29 -48.66 30.65
CA ILE A 702 31.08 -47.42 30.59
C ILE A 702 31.51 -47.13 29.14
N SER A 703 30.89 -46.14 28.50
CA SER A 703 31.25 -45.66 27.16
C SER A 703 32.27 -44.52 27.17
N ASP A 704 32.80 -44.17 26.00
CA ASP A 704 33.71 -43.04 25.76
C ASP A 704 33.50 -42.62 24.30
N LEU A 705 32.67 -41.60 24.09
CA LEU A 705 32.38 -41.07 22.77
C LEU A 705 33.44 -40.04 22.38
N ALA A 706 33.58 -39.81 21.08
CA ALA A 706 34.44 -38.77 20.54
C ALA A 706 33.82 -38.23 19.26
N LEU A 707 33.61 -36.92 19.21
CA LEU A 707 33.03 -36.19 18.09
C LEU A 707 34.11 -35.38 17.37
N ASN A 708 34.23 -35.57 16.06
CA ASN A 708 35.07 -34.76 15.19
C ASN A 708 34.24 -34.17 14.06
N VAL A 709 34.46 -32.90 13.71
CA VAL A 709 33.62 -32.18 12.74
C VAL A 709 34.49 -31.39 11.76
N SER A 710 34.12 -31.42 10.49
CA SER A 710 34.71 -30.59 9.43
C SER A 710 33.65 -29.88 8.61
N THR A 711 33.98 -28.69 8.09
CA THR A 711 33.06 -27.83 7.33
C THR A 711 33.58 -27.61 5.91
N THR A 712 32.69 -27.18 5.00
CA THR A 712 33.06 -26.87 3.61
C THR A 712 33.86 -25.59 3.43
N ALA A 713 33.92 -24.70 4.43
CA ALA A 713 34.64 -23.43 4.36
C ALA A 713 35.23 -23.07 5.73
N GLU A 714 36.56 -22.91 5.78
CA GLU A 714 37.31 -22.55 7.00
C GLU A 714 37.54 -21.02 7.12
N GLY A 715 36.93 -20.21 6.26
CA GLY A 715 37.12 -18.75 6.20
C GLY A 715 35.84 -17.96 5.92
N LEU A 716 35.99 -16.67 5.54
CA LEU A 716 34.86 -15.78 5.26
C LEU A 716 34.01 -16.28 4.08
N LEU A 717 32.73 -16.56 4.33
CA LEU A 717 31.78 -16.99 3.30
C LEU A 717 30.97 -15.79 2.76
N ILE A 718 30.86 -15.66 1.44
CA ILE A 718 29.99 -14.68 0.79
C ILE A 718 28.80 -15.41 0.17
N VAL A 719 27.61 -15.18 0.73
CA VAL A 719 26.35 -15.79 0.29
C VAL A 719 25.73 -14.95 -0.81
N ARG A 720 25.51 -15.54 -1.98
CA ARG A 720 25.02 -14.86 -3.19
C ARG A 720 23.57 -15.19 -3.53
N SER A 721 23.09 -16.37 -3.14
CA SER A 721 21.76 -16.87 -3.51
C SER A 721 21.10 -17.70 -2.41
N HIS A 722 19.78 -17.91 -2.50
CA HIS A 722 19.03 -18.80 -1.60
C HIS A 722 19.45 -20.28 -1.69
N ASN A 723 20.27 -20.65 -2.69
CA ASN A 723 20.70 -22.03 -2.92
C ASN A 723 22.17 -22.29 -2.58
N ASP A 724 22.86 -21.34 -1.95
CA ASP A 724 24.23 -21.56 -1.49
C ASP A 724 24.19 -22.57 -0.33
N LYS A 725 24.87 -23.70 -0.52
CA LYS A 725 24.86 -24.83 0.43
C LYS A 725 26.02 -24.71 1.42
N PHE A 726 25.74 -24.91 2.69
CA PHE A 726 26.74 -25.04 3.75
C PHE A 726 26.68 -26.45 4.32
N ASN A 727 27.76 -27.22 4.21
CA ASN A 727 27.75 -28.62 4.63
C ASN A 727 28.68 -28.85 5.84
N VAL A 728 28.20 -29.65 6.78
CA VAL A 728 28.92 -30.05 7.98
C VAL A 728 29.08 -31.57 7.97
N SER A 729 30.32 -32.05 8.04
CA SER A 729 30.64 -33.49 8.08
C SER A 729 30.99 -33.86 9.52
N LEU A 730 30.25 -34.82 10.09
CA LEU A 730 30.42 -35.30 11.46
C LEU A 730 30.99 -36.71 11.46
N THR A 731 31.93 -36.97 12.36
CA THR A 731 32.51 -38.29 12.63
C THR A 731 32.41 -38.60 14.12
N VAL A 732 31.67 -39.65 14.48
CA VAL A 732 31.49 -40.12 15.86
C VAL A 732 32.21 -41.44 16.04
N LYS A 733 32.99 -41.57 17.11
CA LYS A 733 33.73 -42.78 17.47
C LYS A 733 33.46 -43.18 18.92
N ASN A 734 33.31 -44.47 19.19
CA ASN A 734 33.29 -44.99 20.56
C ASN A 734 34.63 -45.69 20.90
N LYS A 735 35.28 -45.31 22.00
CA LYS A 735 36.59 -45.85 22.42
C LYS A 735 36.48 -47.00 23.44
N LYS A 736 35.39 -47.09 24.22
CA LYS A 736 35.23 -48.06 25.33
C LYS A 736 34.07 -49.03 25.09
N ASP A 737 33.31 -49.40 26.13
CA ASP A 737 32.24 -50.40 26.01
C ASP A 737 31.10 -49.86 25.13
N SER A 738 30.21 -50.75 24.66
CA SER A 738 29.14 -50.37 23.72
C SER A 738 28.29 -49.19 24.23
N ALA A 739 28.17 -48.15 23.40
CA ALA A 739 27.38 -46.96 23.69
C ALA A 739 25.96 -47.14 23.13
N TYR A 740 24.97 -47.28 24.00
CA TYR A 740 23.58 -47.56 23.63
C TYR A 740 22.81 -46.26 23.34
N ASN A 741 21.95 -46.28 22.32
CA ASN A 741 21.19 -45.11 21.86
C ASN A 741 22.08 -43.87 21.64
N THR A 742 23.23 -44.08 21.00
CA THR A 742 24.13 -42.96 20.67
C THR A 742 23.41 -42.00 19.73
N ARG A 743 23.32 -40.74 20.14
CA ARG A 743 22.68 -39.66 19.39
C ARG A 743 23.63 -38.48 19.26
N THR A 744 23.54 -37.81 18.13
CA THR A 744 24.18 -36.51 17.91
C THR A 744 23.10 -35.45 17.89
N ILE A 745 23.30 -34.39 18.65
CA ILE A 745 22.39 -33.25 18.76
C ILE A 745 23.11 -32.08 18.10
N VAL A 746 22.47 -31.49 17.10
CA VAL A 746 23.00 -30.35 16.35
C VAL A 746 22.05 -29.18 16.55
N ASN A 747 22.56 -28.15 17.22
CA ASN A 747 21.90 -26.87 17.36
C ASN A 747 22.60 -25.88 16.43
N TYR A 748 21.84 -25.15 15.63
CA TYR A 748 22.36 -24.27 14.58
C TYR A 748 21.67 -22.91 14.65
N SER A 749 22.39 -21.87 14.25
CA SER A 749 21.87 -20.51 14.28
C SER A 749 20.72 -20.29 13.27
N PRO A 750 19.77 -19.36 13.54
CA PRO A 750 18.58 -19.14 12.70
C PRO A 750 18.85 -18.71 11.25
N ASN A 751 20.07 -18.27 10.94
CA ASN A 751 20.52 -17.94 9.59
C ASN A 751 20.77 -19.18 8.70
N LEU A 752 20.56 -20.40 9.21
CA LEU A 752 20.61 -21.65 8.47
C LEU A 752 19.24 -22.36 8.45
N ILE A 753 18.98 -23.08 7.37
CA ILE A 753 17.82 -23.95 7.15
C ILE A 753 18.35 -25.36 6.88
N PHE A 754 17.83 -26.33 7.61
CA PHE A 754 18.15 -27.75 7.38
C PHE A 754 17.59 -28.21 6.02
N SER A 755 18.47 -28.70 5.13
CA SER A 755 18.12 -29.13 3.77
C SER A 755 18.11 -30.65 3.61
N GLY A 756 18.95 -31.37 4.36
CA GLY A 756 18.98 -32.83 4.30
C GLY A 756 20.25 -33.44 4.87
N ILE A 757 20.36 -34.76 4.72
CA ILE A 757 21.44 -35.57 5.29
C ILE A 757 21.91 -36.59 4.25
N GLU A 758 23.22 -36.83 4.22
CA GLU A 758 23.88 -37.82 3.36
C GLU A 758 24.71 -38.82 4.19
N ALA A 759 24.90 -40.03 3.66
CA ALA A 759 25.70 -41.11 4.22
C ALA A 759 25.21 -41.73 5.55
N ILE A 760 23.97 -41.46 5.95
CA ILE A 760 23.23 -42.21 6.97
C ILE A 760 21.78 -42.43 6.49
N GLN A 761 21.07 -43.43 7.01
CA GLN A 761 19.67 -43.68 6.64
C GLN A 761 18.81 -42.46 6.98
N LYS A 762 18.01 -41.98 6.01
CA LYS A 762 17.20 -40.76 6.16
C LYS A 762 16.27 -40.80 7.37
N ASP A 763 15.75 -41.98 7.74
CA ASP A 763 14.82 -42.15 8.86
C ASP A 763 15.51 -42.17 10.25
N SER A 764 16.84 -41.98 10.31
CA SER A 764 17.61 -41.99 11.55
C SER A 764 17.71 -40.63 12.24
N CYS A 765 17.24 -39.55 11.61
CA CYS A 765 17.34 -38.20 12.15
C CYS A 765 15.98 -37.52 12.25
N GLU A 766 15.71 -36.87 13.38
CA GLU A 766 14.50 -36.13 13.67
C GLU A 766 14.84 -34.63 13.80
N SER A 767 14.00 -33.76 13.24
CA SER A 767 14.24 -32.31 13.18
C SER A 767 13.08 -31.56 13.82
N ASN A 768 13.13 -31.37 15.15
CA ASN A 768 12.16 -30.57 15.92
C ASN A 768 12.92 -29.49 16.69
N HIS A 769 13.15 -28.33 16.05
CA HIS A 769 14.01 -27.20 16.48
C HIS A 769 15.52 -27.49 16.54
N ASN A 770 15.94 -28.66 17.03
CA ASN A 770 17.31 -29.18 16.93
C ASN A 770 17.32 -30.45 16.07
N ILE A 771 18.43 -30.73 15.36
CA ILE A 771 18.57 -31.98 14.61
C ILE A 771 19.14 -33.04 15.54
N THR A 772 18.39 -34.12 15.76
CA THR A 772 18.84 -35.28 16.54
C THR A 772 19.01 -36.48 15.62
N CYS A 773 20.24 -36.95 15.46
CA CYS A 773 20.58 -38.09 14.61
C CYS A 773 21.00 -39.30 15.43
N LYS A 774 20.37 -40.46 15.18
CA LYS A 774 20.73 -41.76 15.75
C LYS A 774 21.99 -42.29 15.05
N VAL A 775 23.04 -42.60 15.81
CA VAL A 775 24.36 -42.99 15.29
C VAL A 775 24.69 -44.41 15.73
N GLY A 776 24.99 -45.31 14.77
CA GLY A 776 25.31 -46.70 15.08
C GLY A 776 24.13 -47.46 15.70
N TYR A 777 22.90 -47.13 15.30
CA TYR A 777 21.70 -47.63 15.96
C TYR A 777 21.66 -49.17 15.99
N PRO A 778 21.27 -49.78 17.14
CA PRO A 778 20.97 -49.20 18.47
C PRO A 778 22.16 -49.18 19.45
N PHE A 779 23.36 -49.62 19.07
CA PHE A 779 24.56 -49.42 19.87
C PHE A 779 25.81 -49.26 19.00
N LEU A 780 26.65 -48.28 19.34
CA LEU A 780 27.95 -48.05 18.72
C LEU A 780 28.98 -48.92 19.44
N ARG A 781 29.54 -49.93 18.75
CA ARG A 781 30.46 -50.90 19.36
C ARG A 781 31.80 -50.25 19.72
N LYS A 782 32.55 -50.94 20.57
CA LYS A 782 33.93 -50.57 20.90
C LYS A 782 34.77 -50.43 19.63
N GLY A 783 35.32 -49.23 19.41
CA GLY A 783 36.19 -48.91 18.28
C GLY A 783 35.46 -48.57 16.97
N GLU A 784 34.13 -48.61 16.95
CA GLU A 784 33.32 -48.31 15.77
C GLU A 784 33.29 -46.80 15.49
N VAL A 785 33.30 -46.45 14.19
CA VAL A 785 33.32 -45.07 13.70
C VAL A 785 32.22 -44.90 12.66
N VAL A 786 31.40 -43.87 12.82
CA VAL A 786 30.32 -43.52 11.87
C VAL A 786 30.55 -42.09 11.39
N THR A 787 30.46 -41.87 10.08
CA THR A 787 30.63 -40.54 9.47
C THR A 787 29.45 -40.22 8.56
N PHE A 788 28.88 -39.03 8.69
CA PHE A 788 27.75 -38.56 7.87
C PHE A 788 27.80 -37.04 7.67
N LYS A 789 27.02 -36.53 6.71
CA LYS A 789 26.99 -35.09 6.38
C LYS A 789 25.61 -34.50 6.57
N ILE A 790 25.55 -33.30 7.14
CA ILE A 790 24.36 -32.48 7.25
C ILE A 790 24.48 -31.33 6.25
N LEU A 791 23.42 -31.14 5.46
CA LEU A 791 23.31 -30.11 4.44
C LEU A 791 22.43 -28.98 4.96
N PHE A 792 22.96 -27.75 4.90
CA PHE A 792 22.23 -26.53 5.24
C PHE A 792 22.11 -25.60 4.03
N GLN A 793 21.06 -24.80 4.03
CA GLN A 793 20.85 -23.64 3.16
C GLN A 793 20.82 -22.36 4.01
N PHE A 794 21.10 -21.21 3.43
CA PHE A 794 21.04 -19.94 4.15
C PHE A 794 19.62 -19.38 4.21
N ASN A 795 19.19 -18.98 5.40
CA ASN A 795 17.92 -18.29 5.61
C ASN A 795 18.03 -16.81 5.23
N THR A 796 17.17 -16.34 4.33
CA THR A 796 17.15 -14.93 3.88
C THR A 796 16.45 -14.00 4.88
N SER A 797 15.65 -14.53 5.79
CA SER A 797 14.89 -13.74 6.78
C SER A 797 15.70 -13.37 8.02
N TYR A 798 16.79 -14.09 8.30
CA TYR A 798 17.64 -13.89 9.49
C TYR A 798 19.10 -13.73 9.08
N LEU A 799 19.59 -12.49 9.02
CA LEU A 799 20.98 -12.17 8.67
C LEU A 799 21.86 -12.11 9.92
N MET A 800 22.92 -12.91 9.97
CA MET A 800 23.89 -12.91 11.07
C MET A 800 25.32 -12.83 10.55
N GLU A 801 26.20 -12.15 11.29
CA GLU A 801 27.62 -12.02 10.94
C GLU A 801 28.40 -13.33 11.07
N ASN A 802 27.89 -14.27 11.88
CA ASN A 802 28.49 -15.58 12.08
C ASN A 802 27.42 -16.68 11.96
N VAL A 803 27.81 -17.80 11.36
CA VAL A 803 27.12 -19.09 11.50
C VAL A 803 27.66 -19.76 12.75
N VAL A 804 26.77 -20.07 13.69
CA VAL A 804 27.12 -20.77 14.93
C VAL A 804 26.43 -22.13 14.93
N ILE A 805 27.21 -23.19 15.09
CA ILE A 805 26.68 -24.55 15.21
C ILE A 805 27.31 -25.20 16.44
N HIS A 806 26.47 -25.61 17.38
CA HIS A 806 26.84 -26.38 18.55
C HIS A 806 26.47 -27.83 18.33
N LEU A 807 27.46 -28.72 18.34
CA LEU A 807 27.28 -30.15 18.13
C LEU A 807 27.66 -30.91 19.39
N SER A 808 26.81 -31.85 19.82
CA SER A 808 27.11 -32.75 20.93
C SER A 808 26.76 -34.20 20.62
N ALA A 809 27.58 -35.13 21.10
CA ALA A 809 27.33 -36.57 21.05
C ALA A 809 26.97 -37.08 22.45
N THR A 810 25.87 -37.82 22.57
CA THR A 810 25.42 -38.39 23.86
C THR A 810 24.99 -39.84 23.70
N SER A 811 25.05 -40.60 24.78
CA SER A 811 24.48 -41.95 24.84
C SER A 811 23.78 -42.17 26.18
N ASP A 812 22.95 -43.21 26.26
CA ASP A 812 22.29 -43.60 27.50
C ASP A 812 23.23 -44.42 28.42
N SER A 813 24.49 -44.67 28.02
CA SER A 813 25.50 -45.40 28.80
C SER A 813 26.23 -44.43 29.75
N GLU A 814 26.78 -44.93 30.87
CA GLU A 814 27.55 -44.08 31.78
C GLU A 814 28.89 -43.71 31.13
N GLU A 815 29.28 -42.44 31.21
CA GLU A 815 30.54 -41.94 30.68
C GLU A 815 31.25 -41.13 31.78
N PRO A 816 32.56 -41.35 32.03
CA PRO A 816 33.30 -40.63 33.07
C PRO A 816 33.35 -39.14 32.76
N LEU A 817 33.24 -38.28 33.79
CA LEU A 817 33.29 -36.83 33.63
C LEU A 817 34.58 -36.36 32.94
N GLU A 818 35.70 -37.08 33.11
CA GLU A 818 36.98 -36.74 32.47
C GLU A 818 37.00 -37.02 30.96
N ALA A 819 36.04 -37.75 30.42
CA ALA A 819 35.93 -38.12 29.01
C ALA A 819 34.84 -37.33 28.26
N LEU A 820 34.13 -36.40 28.91
CA LEU A 820 33.05 -35.64 28.26
C LEU A 820 33.55 -34.50 27.35
N PHE A 821 34.83 -34.11 27.45
CA PHE A 821 35.35 -32.92 26.77
C PHE A 821 35.44 -33.04 25.25
N ASP A 822 35.51 -34.27 24.70
CA ASP A 822 35.55 -34.52 23.25
C ASP A 822 34.20 -34.96 22.68
N ASN A 823 33.13 -34.78 23.46
CA ASN A 823 31.76 -35.02 23.01
C ASN A 823 31.10 -33.78 22.39
N GLU A 824 31.70 -32.60 22.54
CA GLU A 824 31.13 -31.33 22.08
C GLU A 824 32.09 -30.57 21.16
N VAL A 825 31.53 -29.99 20.09
CA VAL A 825 32.27 -29.15 19.13
C VAL A 825 31.42 -27.92 18.79
N ASN A 826 32.04 -26.75 18.88
CA ASN A 826 31.45 -25.48 18.49
C ASN A 826 32.10 -24.94 17.22
N ILE A 827 31.26 -24.62 16.24
CA ILE A 827 31.68 -24.06 14.96
C ILE A 827 31.22 -22.61 14.90
N SER A 828 32.12 -21.70 14.54
CA SER A 828 31.80 -20.31 14.24
C SER A 828 32.46 -19.91 12.92
N VAL A 829 31.67 -19.61 11.89
CA VAL A 829 32.17 -19.19 10.57
C VAL A 829 31.64 -17.79 10.25
N PRO A 830 32.51 -16.81 9.94
CA PRO A 830 32.06 -15.46 9.57
C PRO A 830 31.42 -15.46 8.18
N VAL A 831 30.28 -14.77 8.04
CA VAL A 831 29.48 -14.73 6.82
C VAL A 831 29.12 -13.29 6.42
N LYS A 832 29.15 -13.04 5.11
CA LYS A 832 28.63 -11.82 4.48
C LYS A 832 27.66 -12.17 3.36
N TYR A 833 26.72 -11.29 3.07
CA TYR A 833 25.62 -11.50 2.13
C TYR A 833 25.71 -10.50 0.97
N GLU A 834 25.59 -10.95 -0.27
CA GLU A 834 25.63 -10.08 -1.45
C GLU A 834 24.23 -9.55 -1.77
N ALA A 835 24.02 -8.23 -1.66
CA ALA A 835 22.68 -7.62 -1.75
C ALA A 835 22.02 -7.64 -3.16
N GLY A 836 22.72 -8.09 -4.20
CA GLY A 836 22.19 -8.21 -5.56
C GLY A 836 21.57 -6.91 -6.12
N LEU A 837 22.38 -5.86 -6.27
CA LEU A 837 21.91 -4.53 -6.72
C LEU A 837 22.32 -4.26 -8.17
N GLN A 838 21.50 -3.52 -8.91
CA GLN A 838 21.83 -2.96 -10.21
C GLN A 838 22.04 -1.46 -10.09
N PHE A 839 23.22 -0.98 -10.47
CA PHE A 839 23.56 0.44 -10.46
C PHE A 839 23.66 0.94 -11.91
N TYR A 840 22.84 1.93 -12.28
CA TYR A 840 22.82 2.54 -13.62
C TYR A 840 23.15 4.03 -13.53
N SER A 841 23.82 4.53 -14.56
CA SER A 841 24.17 5.96 -14.71
C SER A 841 24.01 6.39 -16.16
N SER A 842 23.41 7.56 -16.40
CA SER A 842 23.27 8.16 -17.75
C SER A 842 23.39 9.68 -17.67
N ALA A 843 23.82 10.34 -18.74
CA ALA A 843 23.82 11.79 -18.88
C ALA A 843 22.85 12.24 -19.99
N SER A 844 22.28 13.44 -19.85
CA SER A 844 21.45 14.05 -20.91
C SER A 844 22.25 14.37 -22.17
N GLU A 845 23.54 14.68 -22.01
CA GLU A 845 24.43 15.03 -23.11
C GLU A 845 25.84 14.49 -22.84
N TYR A 846 26.39 13.81 -23.85
CA TYR A 846 27.73 13.19 -23.78
C TYR A 846 28.79 13.98 -24.57
N HIS A 847 28.36 14.94 -25.39
CA HIS A 847 29.24 15.75 -26.23
C HIS A 847 28.77 17.21 -26.27
N ILE A 848 29.67 18.16 -25.99
CA ILE A 848 29.38 19.59 -26.05
C ILE A 848 30.43 20.25 -26.95
N SER A 849 29.99 20.91 -28.02
CA SER A 849 30.85 21.72 -28.87
C SER A 849 30.76 23.20 -28.49
N ILE A 850 31.92 23.88 -28.53
CA ILE A 850 32.04 25.32 -28.29
C ILE A 850 32.41 25.99 -29.61
N ALA A 851 31.59 26.94 -30.03
CA ALA A 851 31.76 27.61 -31.31
C ALA A 851 32.96 28.57 -31.28
N ALA A 852 33.69 28.67 -32.41
CA ALA A 852 34.90 29.50 -32.52
C ALA A 852 34.69 31.00 -32.21
N ASN A 853 33.48 31.51 -32.41
CA ASN A 853 33.12 32.93 -32.30
C ASN A 853 32.27 33.24 -31.04
N GLU A 854 32.11 32.29 -30.12
CA GLU A 854 31.31 32.48 -28.90
C GLU A 854 32.00 33.48 -27.96
N THR A 855 31.25 34.48 -27.48
CA THR A 855 31.78 35.57 -26.64
C THR A 855 31.35 35.39 -25.19
N VAL A 856 32.18 35.86 -24.25
CA VAL A 856 31.91 35.75 -22.82
C VAL A 856 31.31 37.06 -22.30
N PRO A 857 30.15 37.05 -21.61
CA PRO A 857 29.59 38.24 -21.00
C PRO A 857 30.48 38.77 -19.85
N GLU A 858 30.57 40.10 -19.67
CA GLU A 858 31.41 40.72 -18.62
C GLU A 858 30.86 40.50 -17.19
N VAL A 859 29.55 40.30 -17.07
CA VAL A 859 28.83 40.02 -15.82
C VAL A 859 27.94 38.81 -16.03
N ILE A 860 28.07 37.80 -15.18
CA ILE A 860 27.19 36.63 -15.15
C ILE A 860 26.04 36.95 -14.19
N SER A 861 24.81 36.92 -14.70
CA SER A 861 23.60 37.26 -13.96
C SER A 861 22.57 36.14 -13.91
N SER A 862 22.62 35.19 -14.85
CA SER A 862 21.81 33.97 -14.87
C SER A 862 22.67 32.74 -15.17
N THR A 863 22.13 31.55 -14.95
CA THR A 863 22.78 30.28 -15.31
C THR A 863 22.90 30.08 -16.83
N GLU A 864 22.04 30.74 -17.62
CA GLU A 864 22.11 30.75 -19.09
C GLU A 864 23.36 31.50 -19.60
N ASP A 865 23.84 32.50 -18.86
CA ASP A 865 25.07 33.24 -19.16
C ASP A 865 26.35 32.36 -19.00
N ILE A 866 26.23 31.20 -18.35
CA ILE A 866 27.34 30.29 -18.02
C ILE A 866 27.50 29.19 -19.08
N GLY A 867 26.40 28.53 -19.47
CA GLY A 867 26.41 27.40 -20.40
C GLY A 867 25.18 26.50 -20.29
N ASN A 868 25.19 25.39 -21.03
CA ASN A 868 24.09 24.43 -21.04
C ASN A 868 24.14 23.53 -19.80
N GLU A 869 22.96 23.20 -19.27
CA GLU A 869 22.82 22.28 -18.14
C GLU A 869 22.84 20.82 -18.59
N ILE A 870 23.65 20.02 -17.90
CA ILE A 870 23.88 18.59 -18.11
C ILE A 870 23.28 17.87 -16.92
N ASN A 871 22.22 17.11 -17.18
CA ASN A 871 21.53 16.33 -16.16
C ASN A 871 22.11 14.91 -16.15
N VAL A 872 22.69 14.54 -15.01
CA VAL A 872 23.25 13.20 -14.78
C VAL A 872 22.31 12.41 -13.89
N PHE A 873 21.83 11.29 -14.41
CA PHE A 873 20.83 10.42 -13.80
C PHE A 873 21.51 9.18 -13.22
N TYR A 874 21.30 8.92 -11.93
CA TYR A 874 21.73 7.70 -11.23
C TYR A 874 20.51 6.93 -10.74
N LEU A 875 20.44 5.65 -11.11
CA LEU A 875 19.35 4.75 -10.74
C LEU A 875 19.94 3.50 -10.05
N ILE A 876 19.53 3.27 -8.81
CA ILE A 876 19.87 2.07 -8.04
C ILE A 876 18.61 1.24 -7.90
N ARG A 877 18.64 0.01 -8.41
CA ARG A 877 17.51 -0.92 -8.39
C ARG A 877 17.88 -2.22 -7.68
N LYS A 878 16.98 -2.71 -6.83
CA LYS A 878 17.10 -4.03 -6.22
C LYS A 878 16.82 -5.13 -7.25
N SER A 879 17.71 -6.11 -7.36
CA SER A 879 17.55 -7.30 -8.22
C SER A 879 17.75 -8.62 -7.48
N GLY A 880 18.32 -8.58 -6.27
CA GLY A 880 18.57 -9.71 -5.39
C GLY A 880 17.47 -9.90 -4.35
N GLN A 881 17.46 -11.06 -3.72
CA GLN A 881 16.47 -11.43 -2.71
C GLN A 881 16.81 -10.91 -1.30
N PHE A 882 18.08 -10.61 -1.03
CA PHE A 882 18.51 -10.02 0.24
C PHE A 882 18.00 -8.58 0.40
N PRO A 883 17.73 -8.12 1.65
CA PRO A 883 17.27 -6.76 1.91
C PRO A 883 18.32 -5.73 1.46
N MET A 884 17.84 -4.56 1.03
CA MET A 884 18.73 -3.49 0.60
C MET A 884 19.43 -2.88 1.82
N PRO A 885 20.77 -2.83 1.86
CA PRO A 885 21.48 -2.13 2.93
C PRO A 885 21.28 -0.61 2.82
N LYS A 886 21.61 0.10 3.91
CA LYS A 886 21.84 1.54 3.82
C LYS A 886 23.05 1.77 2.92
N LEU A 887 22.87 2.59 1.90
CA LEU A 887 23.91 2.85 0.91
C LEU A 887 24.36 4.30 0.97
N LYS A 888 25.62 4.49 0.63
CA LYS A 888 26.24 5.80 0.50
C LYS A 888 26.74 5.95 -0.93
N LEU A 889 26.15 6.90 -1.64
CA LEU A 889 26.51 7.23 -3.01
C LEU A 889 27.38 8.49 -3.03
N SER A 890 28.63 8.35 -3.46
CA SER A 890 29.60 9.43 -3.59
C SER A 890 29.77 9.79 -5.07
N ILE A 891 29.28 10.96 -5.47
CA ILE A 891 29.34 11.47 -6.84
C ILE A 891 30.43 12.53 -6.91
N SER A 892 31.48 12.27 -7.68
CA SER A 892 32.62 13.16 -7.85
C SER A 892 32.74 13.66 -9.30
N PHE A 893 32.97 14.97 -9.45
CA PHE A 893 33.10 15.62 -10.74
C PHE A 893 34.15 16.74 -10.69
N PRO A 894 34.81 17.06 -11.82
CA PRO A 894 35.81 18.13 -11.87
C PRO A 894 35.15 19.50 -11.74
N ASN A 895 35.32 20.16 -10.60
CA ASN A 895 34.70 21.46 -10.32
C ASN A 895 35.60 22.62 -10.75
N MET A 896 36.92 22.53 -10.49
CA MET A 896 37.86 23.62 -10.80
C MET A 896 39.15 23.11 -11.45
N THR A 897 39.82 23.96 -12.23
CA THR A 897 41.18 23.72 -12.68
C THR A 897 42.18 23.91 -11.53
N SER A 898 43.43 23.46 -11.70
CA SER A 898 44.51 23.69 -10.74
C SER A 898 44.74 25.18 -10.42
N ASP A 899 44.46 26.04 -11.40
CA ASP A 899 44.65 27.49 -11.33
C ASP A 899 43.42 28.24 -10.76
N GLY A 900 42.38 27.51 -10.33
CA GLY A 900 41.21 28.08 -9.65
C GLY A 900 40.06 28.51 -10.57
N PHE A 901 40.03 28.08 -11.84
CA PHE A 901 38.94 28.41 -12.76
C PHE A 901 37.83 27.35 -12.72
N PRO A 902 36.53 27.72 -12.68
CA PRO A 902 35.43 26.75 -12.71
C PRO A 902 35.38 25.94 -14.01
N VAL A 903 35.00 24.66 -13.91
CA VAL A 903 34.92 23.68 -15.01
C VAL A 903 33.48 23.18 -15.15
N LEU A 904 33.00 22.39 -14.18
CA LEU A 904 31.59 22.01 -14.06
C LEU A 904 31.01 22.68 -12.82
N TYR A 905 29.96 23.46 -13.03
CA TYR A 905 29.24 24.20 -12.01
C TYR A 905 28.03 23.40 -11.54
N LEU A 906 27.88 23.22 -10.23
CA LEU A 906 26.73 22.52 -9.66
C LEU A 906 25.55 23.49 -9.47
N SER A 907 24.57 23.39 -10.37
CA SER A 907 23.33 24.19 -10.34
C SER A 907 22.37 23.68 -9.25
N GLY A 908 22.21 22.36 -9.17
CA GLY A 908 21.35 21.71 -8.20
C GLY A 908 21.38 20.20 -8.32
N TRP A 909 20.60 19.54 -7.48
CA TRP A 909 20.30 18.11 -7.59
C TRP A 909 18.88 17.85 -7.11
N SER A 910 18.30 16.76 -7.57
CA SER A 910 17.01 16.26 -7.11
C SER A 910 17.15 14.78 -6.78
N SER A 911 16.54 14.33 -5.70
CA SER A 911 16.56 12.92 -5.30
C SER A 911 15.15 12.43 -4.98
N SER A 912 14.93 11.12 -5.06
CA SER A 912 13.73 10.49 -4.50
C SER A 912 13.65 10.73 -2.98
N ASP A 913 12.46 10.65 -2.40
CA ASP A 913 12.22 10.84 -0.95
C ASP A 913 13.16 9.99 -0.06
N ASN A 914 13.58 8.84 -0.58
CA ASN A 914 14.46 7.88 0.08
C ASN A 914 15.96 8.20 -0.07
N ALA A 915 16.35 9.37 -0.56
CA ALA A 915 17.75 9.73 -0.80
C ALA A 915 18.06 11.16 -0.33
N HIS A 916 19.03 11.31 0.57
CA HIS A 916 19.42 12.58 1.18
C HIS A 916 20.87 12.95 0.85
N CYS A 917 21.09 14.02 0.09
CA CYS A 917 22.41 14.44 -0.39
C CYS A 917 22.99 15.64 0.38
N ARG A 918 24.30 15.62 0.64
CA ARG A 918 25.09 16.65 1.35
C ARG A 918 26.51 16.78 0.73
N PRO A 919 27.23 17.90 0.97
CA PRO A 919 26.80 19.13 1.63
C PRO A 919 26.12 20.12 0.68
N SER A 920 25.08 20.82 1.16
CA SER A 920 24.40 21.92 0.47
C SER A 920 25.30 23.12 0.16
N SER A 921 26.45 23.24 0.81
CA SER A 921 27.43 24.32 0.57
C SER A 921 28.09 24.26 -0.82
N LEU A 922 27.95 23.14 -1.54
CA LEU A 922 28.41 22.99 -2.92
C LEU A 922 27.32 23.34 -3.95
N GLN A 923 26.06 23.51 -3.51
CA GLN A 923 24.95 23.92 -4.37
C GLN A 923 25.03 25.43 -4.60
N ASP A 924 25.01 25.84 -5.88
CA ASP A 924 25.05 27.24 -6.28
C ASP A 924 26.13 28.05 -5.53
N PRO A 925 27.42 27.66 -5.57
CA PRO A 925 28.47 28.22 -4.71
C PRO A 925 28.71 29.73 -4.93
N PHE A 926 28.24 30.28 -6.05
CA PHE A 926 28.31 31.71 -6.36
C PHE A 926 26.97 32.45 -6.14
N GLY A 927 25.90 31.76 -5.72
CA GLY A 927 24.58 32.34 -5.45
C GLY A 927 23.85 32.85 -6.69
N ILE A 928 24.17 32.33 -7.88
CA ILE A 928 23.68 32.83 -9.17
C ILE A 928 22.18 32.53 -9.33
N ASN A 929 21.72 31.35 -8.90
CA ASN A 929 20.29 31.02 -8.88
C ASN A 929 19.53 31.88 -7.84
N SER A 930 20.23 32.40 -6.83
CA SER A 930 19.67 33.30 -5.81
C SER A 930 19.75 34.80 -6.19
N GLY A 931 20.20 35.11 -7.41
CA GLY A 931 20.24 36.48 -7.95
C GLY A 931 21.56 37.25 -7.72
N ASN A 932 22.62 36.62 -7.22
CA ASN A 932 23.93 37.27 -7.10
C ASN A 932 24.59 37.44 -8.48
N LYS A 933 25.21 38.60 -8.71
CA LYS A 933 25.93 38.93 -9.94
C LYS A 933 27.43 38.73 -9.75
N MET A 934 28.07 37.99 -10.65
CA MET A 934 29.51 37.74 -10.62
C MET A 934 30.22 38.46 -11.77
N THR A 935 31.26 39.24 -11.47
CA THR A 935 32.11 39.88 -12.48
C THR A 935 33.33 39.01 -12.78
N ILE A 936 33.54 38.67 -14.06
CA ILE A 936 34.67 37.84 -14.47
C ILE A 936 35.94 38.70 -14.48
N SER A 937 36.91 38.41 -13.59
CA SER A 937 38.20 39.12 -13.57
C SER A 937 38.93 39.03 -14.92
N LYS A 938 39.56 40.13 -15.35
CA LYS A 938 40.31 40.24 -16.61
C LYS A 938 41.61 39.42 -16.64
N ASP A 939 42.07 38.89 -15.50
CA ASP A 939 43.34 38.16 -15.37
C ASP A 939 43.25 36.64 -15.65
N LEU A 940 42.42 36.20 -16.60
CA LEU A 940 42.47 34.82 -17.10
C LEU A 940 43.71 34.67 -18.02
N LYS A 941 44.81 34.10 -17.50
CA LYS A 941 46.00 33.78 -18.32
C LYS A 941 45.64 32.74 -19.39
N ARG A 942 46.13 32.94 -20.63
CA ARG A 942 46.02 31.98 -21.74
C ARG A 942 46.83 30.72 -21.43
N GLY A 943 46.21 29.73 -20.79
CA GLY A 943 46.77 28.40 -20.59
C GLY A 943 46.34 27.41 -21.69
N THR A 944 47.12 26.34 -21.85
CA THR A 944 46.75 25.13 -22.61
C THR A 944 46.25 24.06 -21.64
N MET A 945 45.03 23.57 -21.83
CA MET A 945 44.44 22.51 -21.00
C MET A 945 44.44 21.21 -21.80
N GLN A 946 45.33 20.28 -21.44
CA GLN A 946 45.63 19.08 -22.22
C GLN A 946 44.85 17.84 -21.74
N ASP A 947 44.58 17.73 -20.43
CA ASP A 947 43.73 16.70 -19.80
C ASP A 947 43.25 17.20 -18.41
N CYS A 948 42.07 16.77 -17.93
CA CYS A 948 41.50 17.21 -16.64
C CYS A 948 42.01 16.38 -15.44
N ARG A 949 43.14 15.65 -15.59
CA ARG A 949 43.79 14.91 -14.49
C ARG A 949 44.31 15.80 -13.37
N THR A 950 44.58 17.08 -13.66
CA THR A 950 45.05 18.09 -12.69
C THR A 950 43.91 18.95 -12.13
N CYS A 951 42.65 18.65 -12.48
CA CYS A 951 41.48 19.35 -11.96
C CYS A 951 41.21 18.99 -10.49
N LYS A 952 40.68 19.93 -9.71
CA LYS A 952 40.13 19.68 -8.38
C LYS A 952 38.72 19.13 -8.51
N PHE A 953 38.46 18.03 -7.81
CA PHE A 953 37.15 17.37 -7.81
C PHE A 953 36.31 17.84 -6.62
N ALA A 954 35.03 18.10 -6.88
CA ALA A 954 34.02 18.22 -5.83
C ALA A 954 33.32 16.87 -5.67
N THR A 955 32.77 16.61 -4.48
CA THR A 955 32.07 15.35 -4.19
C THR A 955 30.75 15.63 -3.48
N ILE A 956 29.66 15.08 -4.01
CA ILE A 956 28.33 15.05 -3.40
C ILE A 956 28.16 13.68 -2.75
N MET A 957 27.75 13.68 -1.49
CA MET A 957 27.52 12.47 -0.71
C MET A 957 26.04 12.30 -0.46
N CYS A 958 25.44 11.25 -1.01
CA CYS A 958 24.03 10.92 -0.85
C CYS A 958 23.87 9.69 0.03
N ASN A 959 23.16 9.85 1.14
CA ASN A 959 22.73 8.74 1.99
C ASN A 959 21.41 8.21 1.43
N LEU A 960 21.41 6.96 0.99
CA LEU A 960 20.24 6.29 0.41
C LEU A 960 19.60 5.38 1.47
N ILE A 961 18.32 5.63 1.73
CA ILE A 961 17.45 4.82 2.57
C ILE A 961 17.08 3.55 1.78
N PRO A 962 17.09 2.37 2.42
CA PRO A 962 16.65 1.12 1.80
C PRO A 962 15.28 1.24 1.12
N SER A 963 15.23 1.00 -0.19
CA SER A 963 14.02 1.10 -1.03
C SER A 963 14.24 0.30 -2.31
N ASP A 964 13.22 -0.34 -2.88
CA ASP A 964 13.39 -1.16 -4.10
C ASP A 964 13.99 -0.37 -5.28
N MET A 965 13.80 0.95 -5.26
CA MET A 965 14.36 1.90 -6.20
C MET A 965 14.82 3.17 -5.49
N ASN A 966 16.00 3.66 -5.86
CA ASN A 966 16.53 4.96 -5.44
C ASN A 966 17.02 5.72 -6.67
N GLN A 967 16.63 6.99 -6.79
CA GLN A 967 17.01 7.85 -7.91
C GLN A 967 17.66 9.14 -7.41
N VAL A 968 18.78 9.51 -8.02
CA VAL A 968 19.48 10.77 -7.78
C VAL A 968 19.82 11.40 -9.13
N ASN A 969 19.37 12.63 -9.34
CA ASN A 969 19.69 13.43 -10.52
C ASN A 969 20.56 14.61 -10.08
N VAL A 970 21.66 14.84 -10.78
CA VAL A 970 22.59 15.94 -10.52
C VAL A 970 22.65 16.83 -11.76
N SER A 971 22.46 18.13 -11.57
CA SER A 971 22.43 19.11 -12.64
C SER A 971 23.73 19.93 -12.64
N LEU A 972 24.54 19.73 -13.67
CA LEU A 972 25.87 20.32 -13.83
C LEU A 972 25.90 21.23 -15.05
N ILE A 973 26.41 22.45 -14.94
CA ILE A 973 26.56 23.37 -16.06
C ILE A 973 28.03 23.44 -16.47
N LEU A 974 28.30 23.28 -17.76
CA LEU A 974 29.65 23.50 -18.28
C LEU A 974 29.98 24.99 -18.23
N TRP A 975 31.04 25.37 -17.51
CA TRP A 975 31.47 26.76 -17.42
C TRP A 975 32.18 27.22 -18.71
N LYS A 976 31.39 27.54 -19.75
CA LYS A 976 31.90 27.95 -21.08
C LYS A 976 32.95 29.06 -21.03
N PRO A 977 32.89 30.09 -20.15
CA PRO A 977 33.90 31.14 -20.08
C PRO A 977 35.35 30.64 -19.91
N THR A 978 35.54 29.53 -19.20
CA THR A 978 36.86 28.91 -19.00
C THR A 978 37.36 28.31 -20.32
N PHE A 979 36.51 27.58 -21.02
CA PHE A 979 36.86 26.87 -22.26
C PHE A 979 36.97 27.80 -23.49
N ILE A 980 36.23 28.90 -23.53
CA ILE A 980 36.35 29.88 -24.62
C ILE A 980 37.75 30.52 -24.64
N LYS A 981 38.34 30.81 -23.47
CA LYS A 981 39.65 31.48 -23.35
C LYS A 981 40.85 30.53 -23.39
N VAL A 982 40.65 29.25 -23.09
CA VAL A 982 41.69 28.21 -23.06
C VAL A 982 41.87 27.58 -24.45
N HIS A 983 43.09 27.14 -24.77
CA HIS A 983 43.40 26.45 -26.02
C HIS A 983 43.37 24.93 -25.83
N PHE A 984 42.41 24.26 -26.48
CA PHE A 984 42.24 22.80 -26.52
C PHE A 984 41.48 22.41 -27.80
N SER A 985 41.62 21.16 -28.25
CA SER A 985 40.87 20.61 -29.39
C SER A 985 39.68 19.75 -28.92
N THR A 986 39.94 18.79 -28.05
CA THR A 986 38.96 17.90 -27.42
C THR A 986 39.42 17.58 -26.00
N LEU A 987 38.47 17.51 -25.06
CA LEU A 987 38.72 17.19 -23.66
C LEU A 987 37.63 16.25 -23.14
N ASN A 988 37.98 15.23 -22.38
CA ASN A 988 37.00 14.37 -21.71
C ASN A 988 36.93 14.71 -20.22
N LEU A 989 35.76 15.14 -19.76
CA LEU A 989 35.47 15.38 -18.35
C LEU A 989 34.82 14.12 -17.77
N THR A 990 35.50 13.45 -16.84
CA THR A 990 34.99 12.22 -16.22
C THR A 990 34.28 12.52 -14.91
N ILE A 991 33.04 12.09 -14.80
CA ILE A 991 32.23 12.08 -13.57
C ILE A 991 32.23 10.66 -13.04
N ARG A 992 32.58 10.47 -11.76
CA ARG A 992 32.64 9.16 -11.10
C ARG A 992 31.62 9.09 -9.99
N ALA A 993 30.83 8.02 -9.97
CA ALA A 993 29.94 7.70 -8.88
C ALA A 993 30.34 6.37 -8.24
N GLU A 994 30.54 6.40 -6.92
CA GLU A 994 30.92 5.24 -6.11
C GLU A 994 29.81 4.94 -5.11
N LEU A 995 29.45 3.66 -5.01
CA LEU A 995 28.40 3.15 -4.14
C LEU A 995 29.02 2.27 -3.06
N GLU A 996 28.80 2.64 -1.81
CA GLU A 996 29.31 1.94 -0.63
C GLU A 996 28.14 1.45 0.23
N SER A 997 28.30 0.28 0.84
CA SER A 997 27.36 -0.23 1.86
C SER A 997 27.84 0.20 3.23
N GLU A 998 26.95 0.79 4.03
CA GLU A 998 27.24 1.11 5.44
C GLU A 998 27.12 -0.11 6.35
N ASN A 999 26.52 -1.21 5.85
CA ASN A 999 26.34 -2.43 6.62
C ASN A 999 27.54 -3.38 6.40
N THR A 1000 28.13 -3.84 7.50
CA THR A 1000 29.28 -4.76 7.53
C THR A 1000 28.97 -6.14 6.97
N SER A 1001 27.71 -6.59 7.14
CA SER A 1001 27.21 -7.91 6.76
C SER A 1001 26.72 -7.98 5.31
N LEU A 1002 26.31 -6.85 4.72
CA LEU A 1002 25.78 -6.78 3.36
C LEU A 1002 26.79 -6.13 2.42
N VAL A 1003 27.30 -6.91 1.47
CA VAL A 1003 28.37 -6.52 0.54
C VAL A 1003 27.80 -6.28 -0.85
N LEU A 1004 28.44 -5.37 -1.57
CA LEU A 1004 28.12 -5.05 -2.96
C LEU A 1004 29.00 -5.84 -3.92
N SER A 1005 28.41 -6.32 -5.02
CA SER A 1005 29.15 -6.91 -6.13
C SER A 1005 30.18 -5.92 -6.69
N ALA A 1006 31.39 -6.39 -7.00
CA ALA A 1006 32.47 -5.53 -7.51
C ALA A 1006 32.06 -4.74 -8.78
N GLY A 1007 31.20 -5.32 -9.62
CA GLY A 1007 30.69 -4.68 -10.84
C GLY A 1007 29.64 -3.58 -10.60
N ASN A 1008 29.08 -3.45 -9.39
CA ASN A 1008 28.02 -2.49 -9.06
C ASN A 1008 28.44 -1.43 -8.03
N GLN A 1009 29.75 -1.35 -7.75
CA GLN A 1009 30.31 -0.35 -6.84
C GLN A 1009 30.68 0.96 -7.52
N LYS A 1010 30.99 0.97 -8.83
CA LYS A 1010 31.50 2.16 -9.52
C LYS A 1010 30.86 2.38 -10.88
N ARG A 1011 30.56 3.64 -11.20
CA ARG A 1011 30.11 4.09 -12.52
C ARG A 1011 30.89 5.33 -12.93
N GLU A 1012 31.38 5.33 -14.17
CA GLU A 1012 32.08 6.47 -14.76
C GLU A 1012 31.34 6.94 -16.01
N LEU A 1013 31.13 8.24 -16.11
CA LEU A 1013 30.56 8.91 -17.28
C LEU A 1013 31.59 9.91 -17.81
N ALA A 1014 31.87 9.89 -19.11
CA ALA A 1014 32.78 10.82 -19.75
C ALA A 1014 32.00 11.78 -20.65
N ILE A 1015 32.08 13.08 -20.36
CA ILE A 1015 31.50 14.14 -21.18
C ILE A 1015 32.60 14.72 -22.04
N GLN A 1016 32.47 14.61 -23.35
CA GLN A 1016 33.44 15.14 -24.29
C GLN A 1016 33.13 16.61 -24.61
N VAL A 1017 34.10 17.50 -24.42
CA VAL A 1017 34.02 18.90 -24.81
C VAL A 1017 34.95 19.12 -26.00
N SER A 1018 34.41 19.64 -27.10
CA SER A 1018 35.17 19.95 -28.31
C SER A 1018 35.11 21.46 -28.59
N LYS A 1019 36.14 21.98 -29.25
CA LYS A 1019 36.16 23.37 -29.72
C LYS A 1019 36.22 23.38 -31.23
N ASP A 1020 35.23 23.98 -31.86
CA ASP A 1020 35.19 24.10 -33.30
C ASP A 1020 36.33 25.03 -33.74
N GLY A 1021 37.27 24.48 -34.52
CA GLY A 1021 38.22 25.31 -35.23
C GLY A 1021 37.47 26.08 -36.32
N LEU A 1022 37.80 27.36 -36.51
CA LEU A 1022 37.48 28.06 -37.76
C LEU A 1022 37.89 27.13 -38.91
N PRO A 1023 37.00 26.79 -39.87
CA PRO A 1023 37.42 26.04 -41.05
C PRO A 1023 38.55 26.84 -41.67
N GLY A 1024 39.76 26.28 -41.61
CA GLY A 1024 40.93 26.91 -42.20
C GLY A 1024 40.56 27.25 -43.64
N ARG A 1025 40.65 28.55 -44.00
CA ARG A 1025 40.50 28.96 -45.39
C ARG A 1025 41.37 28.04 -46.23
N VAL A 1026 40.74 27.17 -47.02
CA VAL A 1026 41.45 26.32 -47.97
C VAL A 1026 42.33 27.27 -48.79
N PRO A 1027 43.66 27.14 -48.77
CA PRO A 1027 44.55 28.07 -49.46
C PRO A 1027 44.12 28.16 -50.93
N LEU A 1028 44.05 29.36 -51.49
CA LEU A 1028 43.61 29.59 -52.87
C LEU A 1028 44.34 28.67 -53.88
N TRP A 1029 45.58 28.29 -53.59
CA TRP A 1029 46.34 27.26 -54.32
C TRP A 1029 45.59 25.93 -54.42
N VAL A 1030 44.99 25.41 -53.34
CA VAL A 1030 44.33 24.10 -53.32
C VAL A 1030 43.05 24.13 -54.16
N ILE A 1031 42.32 25.25 -54.15
CA ILE A 1031 41.15 25.47 -55.01
C ILE A 1031 41.58 25.57 -56.49
N LEU A 1032 42.69 26.28 -56.77
CA LEU A 1032 43.25 26.36 -58.11
C LEU A 1032 43.74 24.98 -58.59
N LEU A 1033 44.33 24.17 -57.72
CA LEU A 1033 44.85 22.84 -58.05
C LEU A 1033 43.71 21.84 -58.26
N SER A 1034 42.62 21.92 -57.47
CA SER A 1034 41.42 21.12 -57.70
C SER A 1034 40.68 21.52 -58.99
N ALA A 1035 40.64 22.83 -59.31
CA ALA A 1035 40.07 23.31 -60.57
C ALA A 1035 40.89 22.84 -61.78
N PHE A 1036 42.23 22.88 -61.69
CA PHE A 1036 43.11 22.40 -62.74
C PHE A 1036 43.02 20.89 -62.93
N ALA A 1037 42.98 20.12 -61.84
CA ALA A 1037 42.77 18.67 -61.87
C ALA A 1037 41.39 18.31 -62.45
N GLY A 1038 40.34 19.05 -62.09
CA GLY A 1038 38.99 18.88 -62.63
C GLY A 1038 38.92 19.15 -64.14
N LEU A 1039 39.55 20.22 -64.63
CA LEU A 1039 39.65 20.53 -66.06
C LEU A 1039 40.45 19.48 -66.82
N LEU A 1040 41.53 18.97 -66.24
CA LEU A 1040 42.36 17.93 -66.85
C LEU A 1040 41.59 16.60 -66.95
N LEU A 1041 40.81 16.26 -65.92
CA LEU A 1041 39.92 15.10 -65.94
C LEU A 1041 38.80 15.27 -66.96
N LEU A 1042 38.19 16.46 -67.08
CA LEU A 1042 37.19 16.77 -68.11
C LEU A 1042 37.75 16.64 -69.53
N MET A 1043 38.96 17.14 -69.78
CA MET A 1043 39.65 17.00 -71.07
C MET A 1043 39.94 15.53 -71.41
N LEU A 1044 40.40 14.75 -70.43
CA LEU A 1044 40.55 13.30 -70.58
C LEU A 1044 39.22 12.62 -70.91
N LEU A 1045 38.14 13.01 -70.25
CA LEU A 1045 36.80 12.46 -70.46
C LEU A 1045 36.26 12.83 -71.86
N ILE A 1046 36.46 14.07 -72.31
CA ILE A 1046 36.13 14.50 -73.69
C ILE A 1046 36.95 13.71 -74.72
N LEU A 1047 38.25 13.52 -74.49
CA LEU A 1047 39.11 12.71 -75.37
C LEU A 1047 38.65 11.25 -75.44
N VAL A 1048 38.27 10.66 -74.31
CA VAL A 1048 37.72 9.30 -74.24
C VAL A 1048 36.38 9.23 -74.97
N LEU A 1049 35.46 10.17 -74.74
CA LEU A 1049 34.16 10.24 -75.43
C LEU A 1049 34.30 10.48 -76.94
N TRP A 1050 35.30 11.26 -77.36
CA TRP A 1050 35.63 11.47 -78.77
C TRP A 1050 36.20 10.21 -79.42
N LYS A 1051 37.09 9.48 -78.73
CA LYS A 1051 37.69 8.22 -79.21
C LYS A 1051 36.68 7.07 -79.28
N ILE A 1052 35.68 7.05 -78.39
CA ILE A 1052 34.57 6.07 -78.38
C ILE A 1052 33.46 6.45 -79.39
N GLY A 1053 33.60 7.56 -80.12
CA GLY A 1053 32.71 7.92 -81.22
C GLY A 1053 31.37 8.54 -80.79
N PHE A 1054 31.24 8.98 -79.53
CA PHE A 1054 30.02 9.55 -78.97
C PHE A 1054 29.54 10.81 -79.71
N PHE A 1055 30.45 11.61 -80.27
CA PHE A 1055 30.13 12.84 -81.02
C PHE A 1055 29.93 12.63 -82.53
N LYS A 1056 29.84 11.39 -83.01
CA LYS A 1056 29.55 11.08 -84.42
C LYS A 1056 28.14 10.49 -84.58
N ARG A 1057 27.12 11.35 -84.71
CA ARG A 1057 25.89 10.98 -85.45
C ARG A 1057 25.34 12.14 -86.29
N PRO A 1058 24.88 11.85 -87.53
CA PRO A 1058 24.57 12.84 -88.55
C PRO A 1058 23.14 13.37 -88.45
N LEU A 1059 22.99 14.70 -88.49
CA LEU A 1059 21.74 15.42 -88.62
C LEU A 1059 21.41 15.63 -90.12
N LYS A 1060 20.39 14.94 -90.64
CA LYS A 1060 19.37 15.46 -91.58
C LYS A 1060 18.58 14.33 -92.25
N LYS A 1061 17.31 14.20 -91.87
CA LYS A 1061 16.14 14.15 -92.78
C LYS A 1061 14.85 13.89 -91.97
N LYS A 1062 14.04 14.93 -91.82
CA LYS A 1062 12.59 14.93 -92.15
C LYS A 1062 12.02 16.31 -91.83
N MET A 1063 12.01 17.15 -92.86
CA MET A 1063 10.92 18.08 -93.12
C MET A 1063 9.96 17.36 -94.07
N GLU A 1064 8.66 17.61 -93.87
CA GLU A 1064 7.50 17.32 -94.72
C GLU A 1064 6.89 15.90 -94.72
N LYS A 1065 5.61 15.90 -94.32
CA LYS A 1065 4.54 14.89 -94.38
C LYS A 1065 4.61 13.67 -93.45
#